data_AF-A0A6G0PR40-F1
#
_entry.id   AF-A0A6G0PR40-F1
#
_cell.length_a   1.000
_cell.length_b   1.000
_cell.length_c   1.000
_cell.angle_alpha   90.00
_cell.angle_beta   90.00
_cell.angle_gamma   90.00
#
_symmetry.space_group_name_H-M   'P 1'
#
loop_
_entity.id
_entity.type
_entity.pdbx_description
1 polymer ?
#
loop_
_entity_poly.entity_id
_entity_poly.type
_entity_poly.pdbx_seq_one_letter_code
_entity_poly.pdbx_strand_id
1 'polypeptide(L)'
;MESVSYGSDNPDCIKVDAALSPTTARSSSKRWKTLVLIATGTALCIGSALATYQGWNSVAATLASAPNGMFLESQYTSEVKPDVTLLTTGQEIMLRVRGKNNLCGDDGGGWTPATSKFTNKPCNPSSPNQIFKYIPSTKQFASVYKTGLCIDDGGSTAAAGSKAQLNKCDSNSQNQWFVMNTKMLMLKNRSRTTFVSTTEHFEVMSRAAMAAEKKQKAGTTMYDLMVSGQEIMFRVRGKDNLCVDDGGSFNAATTKFVDMPCNPNSVNQVFKYNIKTGGLESVNKPGLCIDDGGALSAATTMSRLWYCDINNQNQWFDMDESTLMLKNPVKDNLCLDDGGATRAAMLEEKKKTGPTPYDMLLSGQEVMFRVRGKNNLCVDDGGGWGAAVSTFVDKPCNPNSPNQVFKYNIRTLEFENVNKPGLCIDDGGSLSAAGSTARLGYCDANNQNQWYVLDESTLMLRNPMKGNLCFDDGGGATAGASKFVMRSCDNNSPNQHFEILSRPAMLEEKKKSLGTTAYDVLTSGQEIMLRIRGKSNLCVDDGGGWSAGATNFVGQLCDPDSPNQIFKYNLQTREFENVNKPGLCIDDGGSWKAGGSQAHLWYCDPNNQNQWLVLDEDTLMLHNPMKPNLCLDDGGGTFPGGTNFVLSNCGDDSPNQHFEILSRTDFVEARRKKRIDAGIDDDINLLNSGQKLMLRVRGKNNLCVDDGGGRSNGATKFVDRTCNPSSPNQVFTYDAKTHQFKSVNKPGLCMDDGGSLGSGSVQAQLWECDPNNRNQWFVLDEENMMLRNLV
;
A
#
# COMPACT_ATOMS: atom_id res chain seq x y z
N MET A 1 -9.21 48.94 -34.87
CA MET A 1 -7.99 49.66 -35.28
C MET A 1 -6.82 48.74 -35.01
N GLU A 2 -5.96 48.61 -36.02
CA GLU A 2 -4.62 48.00 -36.06
C GLU A 2 -4.45 46.49 -35.74
N SER A 3 -4.20 45.81 -36.85
CA SER A 3 -3.64 44.49 -37.10
C SER A 3 -2.16 44.36 -36.71
N VAL A 4 -1.74 43.17 -36.25
CA VAL A 4 -0.43 42.60 -36.63
C VAL A 4 -0.58 41.10 -36.84
N SER A 5 -0.25 40.67 -38.06
CA SER A 5 -0.15 39.30 -38.56
C SER A 5 1.31 38.87 -38.55
N TYR A 6 1.59 37.61 -38.22
CA TYR A 6 2.78 36.91 -38.69
C TYR A 6 2.42 35.47 -39.08
N GLY A 7 2.55 35.16 -40.37
CA GLY A 7 2.63 33.81 -40.90
C GLY A 7 4.08 33.48 -41.26
N SER A 8 4.43 32.19 -41.22
CA SER A 8 5.56 31.65 -41.98
C SER A 8 5.33 30.17 -42.27
N ASP A 9 4.90 29.95 -43.51
CA ASP A 9 5.17 28.88 -44.47
C ASP A 9 5.81 27.54 -44.04
N ASN A 10 5.13 26.51 -44.53
CA ASN A 10 5.55 25.13 -44.74
C ASN A 10 6.46 25.03 -46.00
N PRO A 11 7.41 24.08 -46.04
CA PRO A 11 7.30 22.97 -47.03
C PRO A 11 7.84 21.64 -46.40
N ASP A 12 7.47 20.41 -46.74
CA ASP A 12 7.15 19.75 -47.99
C ASP A 12 6.41 18.42 -47.72
N CYS A 13 5.65 17.99 -48.73
CA CYS A 13 4.72 16.87 -48.75
C CYS A 13 5.41 15.49 -48.91
N ILE A 14 4.80 14.41 -48.37
CA ILE A 14 4.44 13.20 -49.14
C ILE A 14 3.13 12.61 -48.57
N LYS A 15 2.09 12.62 -49.42
CA LYS A 15 0.91 11.75 -49.34
C LYS A 15 1.22 10.40 -49.97
N VAL A 16 0.71 9.31 -49.40
CA VAL A 16 0.23 8.17 -50.20
C VAL A 16 -1.13 7.74 -49.64
N ASP A 17 -2.18 8.06 -50.39
CA ASP A 17 -3.52 7.50 -50.25
C ASP A 17 -3.55 6.09 -50.87
N ALA A 18 -4.13 5.11 -50.19
CA ALA A 18 -4.73 3.95 -50.83
C ALA A 18 -5.91 3.44 -49.98
N ALA A 19 -7.10 3.77 -50.45
CA ALA A 19 -8.38 3.23 -49.99
C ALA A 19 -8.52 1.73 -50.32
N LEU A 20 -9.29 1.00 -49.52
CA LEU A 20 -10.50 0.27 -49.95
C LEU A 20 -11.19 -0.39 -48.74
N SER A 21 -12.51 -0.29 -48.74
CA SER A 21 -13.45 -0.64 -47.66
C SER A 21 -13.89 -2.13 -47.70
N PRO A 22 -15.04 -2.53 -47.10
CA PRO A 22 -15.08 -3.45 -45.98
C PRO A 22 -15.70 -4.81 -46.34
N THR A 23 -15.66 -5.81 -45.47
CA THR A 23 -16.69 -6.87 -45.49
C THR A 23 -16.92 -7.47 -44.11
N THR A 24 -18.21 -7.57 -43.83
CA THR A 24 -18.90 -8.03 -42.64
C THR A 24 -19.04 -9.55 -42.57
N ALA A 25 -19.18 -10.02 -41.32
CA ALA A 25 -20.19 -10.98 -40.82
C ALA A 25 -19.85 -12.49 -40.64
N ARG A 26 -20.19 -12.90 -39.40
CA ARG A 26 -20.77 -14.19 -38.90
C ARG A 26 -19.81 -15.36 -38.73
N SER A 27 -19.55 -15.79 -37.48
CA SER A 27 -20.41 -16.58 -36.57
C SER A 27 -20.68 -18.00 -37.06
N SER A 28 -20.13 -18.99 -36.37
CA SER A 28 -20.93 -19.98 -35.62
C SER A 28 -20.07 -21.11 -35.02
N SER A 29 -20.64 -21.69 -33.98
CA SER A 29 -20.12 -22.61 -32.99
C SER A 29 -20.17 -24.10 -33.39
N LYS A 30 -19.36 -24.92 -32.68
CA LYS A 30 -19.63 -26.25 -32.06
C LYS A 30 -18.29 -27.01 -31.93
N ARG A 31 -17.71 -27.33 -30.77
CA ARG A 31 -18.11 -28.07 -29.55
C ARG A 31 -18.17 -29.61 -29.76
N TRP A 32 -17.26 -30.31 -29.04
CA TRP A 32 -17.32 -31.67 -28.44
C TRP A 32 -16.41 -32.81 -28.97
N LYS A 33 -15.61 -33.31 -27.99
CA LYS A 33 -15.28 -34.70 -27.60
C LYS A 33 -13.95 -35.35 -28.03
N THR A 34 -13.04 -35.36 -27.05
CA THR A 34 -12.43 -36.52 -26.39
C THR A 34 -11.93 -37.69 -27.24
N LEU A 35 -10.62 -37.91 -27.22
CA LEU A 35 -10.05 -39.26 -27.07
C LEU A 35 -8.72 -39.19 -26.31
N VAL A 36 -8.64 -39.95 -25.23
CA VAL A 36 -7.41 -40.29 -24.49
C VAL A 36 -6.70 -41.39 -25.28
N LEU A 37 -5.38 -41.30 -25.47
CA LEU A 37 -4.51 -42.48 -25.39
C LEU A 37 -3.05 -42.08 -25.15
N ILE A 38 -2.49 -42.64 -24.07
CA ILE A 38 -1.08 -42.64 -23.70
C ILE A 38 -0.37 -43.66 -24.60
N ALA A 39 0.76 -43.30 -25.21
CA ALA A 39 1.84 -44.23 -25.53
C ALA A 39 3.16 -43.49 -25.77
N THR A 40 4.16 -43.90 -25.01
CA THR A 40 5.60 -43.60 -25.12
C THR A 40 6.18 -43.99 -26.48
N GLY A 41 7.13 -43.21 -27.00
CA GLY A 41 7.94 -43.62 -28.16
C GLY A 41 8.99 -42.59 -28.56
N THR A 42 10.21 -42.77 -28.06
CA THR A 42 11.45 -42.13 -28.54
C THR A 42 11.74 -42.48 -30.00
N ALA A 43 12.15 -41.51 -30.82
CA ALA A 43 13.01 -41.73 -31.98
C ALA A 43 13.80 -40.47 -32.36
N LEU A 44 15.11 -40.66 -32.47
CA LEU A 44 16.15 -39.78 -32.99
C LEU A 44 16.08 -39.73 -34.53
N CYS A 45 16.41 -38.59 -35.16
CA CYS A 45 17.52 -38.45 -36.15
C CYS A 45 17.44 -37.22 -37.10
N ILE A 46 18.52 -36.42 -37.06
CA ILE A 46 19.40 -35.96 -38.17
C ILE A 46 18.91 -34.97 -39.26
N GLY A 47 19.69 -33.89 -39.43
CA GLY A 47 20.08 -33.31 -40.73
C GLY A 47 19.74 -31.82 -40.96
N SER A 48 20.58 -30.84 -40.56
CA SER A 48 21.70 -30.20 -41.29
C SER A 48 21.37 -29.34 -42.54
N ALA A 49 21.75 -28.04 -42.52
CA ALA A 49 22.23 -27.20 -43.64
C ALA A 49 22.74 -25.85 -43.05
N LEU A 50 24.04 -25.50 -42.95
CA LEU A 50 25.06 -25.04 -43.92
C LEU A 50 24.79 -23.70 -44.66
N ALA A 51 25.61 -22.68 -44.36
CA ALA A 51 26.03 -21.57 -45.24
C ALA A 51 27.19 -20.79 -44.56
N THR A 52 28.45 -21.17 -44.77
CA THR A 52 29.45 -20.60 -45.72
C THR A 52 30.07 -19.25 -45.34
N TYR A 53 31.42 -19.26 -45.32
CA TYR A 53 32.37 -18.18 -45.00
C TYR A 53 33.15 -17.81 -46.29
N GLN A 54 33.43 -16.53 -46.52
CA GLN A 54 34.46 -15.96 -47.41
C GLN A 54 34.85 -14.59 -46.81
N GLY A 55 36.08 -14.12 -46.68
CA GLY A 55 37.43 -14.61 -46.97
C GLY A 55 38.40 -13.41 -47.07
N TRP A 56 39.49 -13.42 -46.27
CA TRP A 56 40.87 -12.93 -46.52
C TRP A 56 41.08 -11.39 -46.65
N ASN A 57 42.13 -10.72 -46.11
CA ASN A 57 43.56 -11.02 -46.13
C ASN A 57 44.37 -10.19 -45.09
N SER A 58 45.56 -10.71 -44.81
CA SER A 58 46.58 -10.36 -43.81
C SER A 58 47.63 -9.32 -44.22
N VAL A 59 48.23 -8.60 -43.24
CA VAL A 59 49.66 -8.22 -43.24
C VAL A 59 50.21 -8.29 -41.80
N ALA A 60 51.43 -8.83 -41.68
CA ALA A 60 52.10 -9.32 -40.48
C ALA A 60 52.91 -8.27 -39.70
N ALA A 61 53.10 -8.49 -38.38
CA ALA A 61 54.33 -8.15 -37.65
C ALA A 61 54.45 -8.97 -36.34
N THR A 62 55.36 -9.95 -36.40
CA THR A 62 56.28 -10.47 -35.35
C THR A 62 55.78 -10.88 -33.96
N LEU A 63 56.05 -12.16 -33.66
CA LEU A 63 55.96 -12.86 -32.38
C LEU A 63 56.73 -12.18 -31.23
N ALA A 64 56.05 -12.03 -30.10
CA ALA A 64 56.61 -12.28 -28.78
C ALA A 64 55.60 -13.11 -27.97
N SER A 65 55.99 -14.35 -27.68
CA SER A 65 55.29 -15.29 -26.81
C SER A 65 55.13 -14.73 -25.39
N ALA A 66 53.91 -14.78 -24.84
CA ALA A 66 53.68 -14.67 -23.40
C ALA A 66 52.67 -15.74 -22.94
N PRO A 67 52.80 -16.27 -21.71
CA PRO A 67 52.34 -17.60 -21.35
C PRO A 67 50.91 -17.63 -20.81
N ASN A 68 50.31 -18.82 -20.84
CA ASN A 68 49.07 -19.16 -20.15
C ASN A 68 49.13 -18.76 -18.67
N GLY A 69 48.18 -17.93 -18.23
CA GLY A 69 47.81 -17.78 -16.83
C GLY A 69 47.48 -16.36 -16.40
N MET A 70 46.19 -16.00 -16.39
CA MET A 70 45.60 -15.06 -15.43
C MET A 70 44.09 -15.34 -15.36
N PHE A 71 43.66 -15.98 -14.26
CA PHE A 71 42.26 -16.08 -13.88
C PHE A 71 41.88 -14.80 -13.10
N LEU A 72 40.78 -14.16 -13.50
CA LEU A 72 40.23 -12.97 -12.87
C LEU A 72 39.89 -13.23 -11.39
N GLU A 73 40.51 -12.44 -10.51
CA GLU A 73 40.22 -12.40 -9.07
C GLU A 73 38.77 -11.94 -8.82
N SER A 74 38.01 -12.75 -8.07
CA SER A 74 36.69 -12.38 -7.58
C SER A 74 36.79 -11.24 -6.56
N GLN A 75 36.01 -10.17 -6.75
CA GLN A 75 35.92 -8.98 -5.89
C GLN A 75 35.24 -9.25 -4.53
N TYR A 76 35.84 -10.11 -3.71
CA TYR A 76 35.73 -10.04 -2.26
C TYR A 76 37.13 -9.75 -1.75
N THR A 77 37.45 -8.49 -1.45
CA THR A 77 38.73 -8.14 -0.80
C THR A 77 38.64 -8.61 0.66
N SER A 78 38.89 -9.90 0.89
CA SER A 78 39.25 -10.36 2.22
C SER A 78 40.62 -9.79 2.56
N GLU A 79 40.73 -9.10 3.69
CA GLU A 79 42.01 -8.59 4.20
C GLU A 79 42.90 -9.74 4.71
N VAL A 80 42.34 -10.92 4.97
CA VAL A 80 43.09 -12.10 5.43
C VAL A 80 43.43 -12.98 4.24
N LYS A 81 44.74 -13.08 3.97
CA LYS A 81 45.28 -13.92 2.90
C LYS A 81 45.26 -15.40 3.34
N PRO A 82 44.91 -16.33 2.44
CA PRO A 82 45.08 -17.76 2.71
C PRO A 82 46.55 -18.07 3.00
N ASP A 83 46.81 -18.87 4.02
CA ASP A 83 48.16 -19.24 4.44
C ASP A 83 48.28 -20.77 4.56
N VAL A 84 48.86 -21.37 3.51
CA VAL A 84 49.09 -22.82 3.46
C VAL A 84 50.21 -23.28 4.40
N THR A 85 51.05 -22.37 4.91
CA THR A 85 52.11 -22.74 5.88
C THR A 85 51.51 -23.23 7.20
N LEU A 86 50.27 -22.82 7.51
CA LEU A 86 49.50 -23.27 8.67
C LEU A 86 49.27 -24.79 8.71
N LEU A 87 49.32 -25.46 7.55
CA LEU A 87 49.27 -26.93 7.47
C LEU A 87 50.54 -27.60 8.01
N THR A 88 51.55 -26.85 8.44
CA THR A 88 52.78 -27.41 9.03
C THR A 88 53.04 -26.91 10.44
N THR A 89 52.25 -25.96 10.93
CA THR A 89 52.47 -25.29 12.22
C THR A 89 51.76 -25.97 13.39
N GLY A 90 50.80 -26.85 13.12
CA GLY A 90 49.93 -27.45 14.14
C GLY A 90 48.94 -26.47 14.78
N GLN A 91 48.82 -25.26 14.23
CA GLN A 91 47.87 -24.25 14.68
C GLN A 91 46.43 -24.62 14.30
N GLU A 92 45.49 -23.98 14.99
CA GLU A 92 44.06 -24.10 14.70
C GLU A 92 43.72 -23.35 13.43
N ILE A 93 43.09 -24.05 12.50
CA ILE A 93 42.78 -23.59 11.16
C ILE A 93 41.30 -23.72 10.86
N MET A 94 40.84 -22.90 9.92
CA MET A 94 39.52 -22.94 9.33
C MET A 94 39.64 -23.10 7.82
N LEU A 95 38.66 -23.77 7.21
CA LEU A 95 38.60 -24.00 5.76
C LEU A 95 37.53 -23.10 5.15
N ARG A 96 37.91 -21.93 4.64
CA ARG A 96 36.99 -20.98 3.98
C ARG A 96 36.72 -21.42 2.53
N VAL A 97 35.47 -21.37 2.09
CA VAL A 97 35.07 -21.69 0.72
C VAL A 97 35.37 -20.51 -0.20
N ARG A 98 36.29 -20.71 -1.13
CA ARG A 98 36.72 -19.69 -2.10
C ARG A 98 35.65 -19.45 -3.16
N GLY A 99 35.42 -18.18 -3.48
CA GLY A 99 34.39 -17.75 -4.45
C GLY A 99 32.96 -17.75 -3.88
N LYS A 100 32.79 -17.97 -2.57
CA LYS A 100 31.50 -17.85 -1.86
C LYS A 100 31.62 -16.82 -0.74
N ASN A 101 30.53 -16.09 -0.48
CA ASN A 101 30.52 -15.02 0.51
C ASN A 101 30.66 -15.57 1.93
N ASN A 102 31.85 -15.42 2.52
CA ASN A 102 32.16 -15.71 3.93
C ASN A 102 31.65 -17.06 4.45
N LEU A 103 31.74 -18.14 3.66
CA LEU A 103 31.36 -19.48 4.09
C LEU A 103 32.59 -20.31 4.45
N CYS A 104 32.50 -21.09 5.52
CA CYS A 104 33.50 -22.06 5.96
C CYS A 104 32.90 -23.46 6.01
N GLY A 105 33.76 -24.46 5.84
CA GLY A 105 33.40 -25.85 6.04
C GLY A 105 33.06 -26.10 7.50
N ASP A 106 31.84 -26.56 7.74
CA ASP A 106 31.27 -26.88 9.05
C ASP A 106 30.91 -28.35 9.08
N ASP A 107 31.38 -29.07 10.08
CA ASP A 107 31.19 -30.52 10.16
C ASP A 107 29.74 -30.95 10.49
N GLY A 108 28.83 -30.00 10.76
CA GLY A 108 27.41 -30.25 11.02
C GLY A 108 27.11 -30.81 12.42
N GLY A 109 28.05 -30.75 13.36
CA GLY A 109 27.76 -30.94 14.79
C GLY A 109 27.79 -32.37 15.32
N GLY A 110 27.98 -33.42 14.49
CA GLY A 110 28.09 -34.80 14.98
C GLY A 110 29.38 -35.05 15.78
N TRP A 111 29.30 -35.59 17.00
CA TRP A 111 30.46 -35.89 17.88
C TRP A 111 30.90 -37.34 17.88
N THR A 112 30.20 -38.20 17.14
CA THR A 112 30.55 -39.62 16.99
C THR A 112 30.94 -39.93 15.55
N PRO A 113 31.72 -41.00 15.31
CA PRO A 113 32.10 -41.38 13.96
C PRO A 113 30.89 -41.56 13.03
N ALA A 114 30.95 -41.00 11.83
CA ALA A 114 29.96 -41.09 10.76
C ALA A 114 28.57 -40.48 11.07
N THR A 115 28.41 -39.71 12.15
CA THR A 115 27.21 -38.88 12.39
C THR A 115 27.37 -37.45 11.89
N SER A 116 28.60 -37.15 11.46
CA SER A 116 29.06 -36.07 10.60
C SER A 116 28.15 -35.63 9.44
N LYS A 117 27.73 -34.36 9.30
CA LYS A 117 27.13 -33.86 8.04
C LYS A 117 27.79 -32.55 7.61
N PHE A 118 28.84 -32.65 6.80
CA PHE A 118 29.53 -31.45 6.33
C PHE A 118 28.61 -30.52 5.52
N THR A 119 28.59 -29.25 5.90
CA THR A 119 27.85 -28.18 5.22
C THR A 119 28.70 -26.92 5.13
N ASN A 120 28.30 -25.98 4.27
CA ASN A 120 28.91 -24.65 4.23
C ASN A 120 28.09 -23.72 5.13
N LYS A 121 28.72 -23.14 6.14
CA LYS A 121 28.09 -22.18 7.08
C LYS A 121 28.89 -20.88 7.10
N PRO A 122 28.31 -19.75 7.52
CA PRO A 122 29.09 -18.53 7.73
C PRO A 122 30.35 -18.80 8.57
N CYS A 123 31.49 -18.29 8.13
CA CYS A 123 32.76 -18.47 8.82
C CYS A 123 32.71 -17.89 10.23
N ASN A 124 32.91 -18.74 11.22
CA ASN A 124 32.87 -18.36 12.62
C ASN A 124 34.06 -18.98 13.39
N PRO A 125 35.07 -18.17 13.76
CA PRO A 125 36.28 -18.64 14.48
C PRO A 125 36.02 -19.10 15.91
N SER A 126 34.77 -19.01 16.38
CA SER A 126 34.33 -19.48 17.68
C SER A 126 33.55 -20.80 17.59
N SER A 127 33.18 -21.27 16.39
CA SER A 127 32.40 -22.50 16.20
C SER A 127 33.27 -23.76 16.35
N PRO A 128 32.96 -24.69 17.27
CA PRO A 128 33.73 -25.93 17.44
C PRO A 128 33.66 -26.86 16.21
N ASN A 129 32.66 -26.65 15.35
CA ASN A 129 32.41 -27.44 14.14
C ASN A 129 33.22 -26.99 12.92
N GLN A 130 33.90 -25.84 13.00
CA GLN A 130 34.65 -25.23 11.89
C GLN A 130 36.17 -25.19 12.14
N ILE A 131 36.61 -25.66 13.30
CA ILE A 131 38.00 -25.53 13.77
C ILE A 131 38.70 -26.87 13.72
N PHE A 132 39.73 -26.94 12.87
CA PHE A 132 40.51 -28.14 12.61
C PHE A 132 41.99 -27.91 12.93
N LYS A 133 42.74 -29.00 13.10
CA LYS A 133 44.20 -29.04 13.08
C LYS A 133 44.63 -30.00 12.00
N TYR A 134 45.58 -29.58 11.17
CA TYR A 134 46.19 -30.48 10.22
C TYR A 134 47.36 -31.21 10.90
N ILE A 135 47.36 -32.54 10.82
CA ILE A 135 48.40 -33.40 11.36
C ILE A 135 49.36 -33.76 10.21
N PRO A 136 50.56 -33.17 10.10
CA PRO A 136 51.39 -33.33 8.90
C PRO A 136 51.94 -34.74 8.69
N SER A 137 52.19 -35.47 9.78
CA SER A 137 52.73 -36.83 9.74
C SER A 137 51.74 -37.83 9.13
N THR A 138 50.44 -37.67 9.41
CA THR A 138 49.36 -38.53 8.90
C THR A 138 48.54 -37.88 7.78
N LYS A 139 48.73 -36.58 7.55
CA LYS A 139 48.03 -35.72 6.59
C LYS A 139 46.51 -35.71 6.77
N GLN A 140 46.08 -35.72 8.01
CA GLN A 140 44.66 -35.71 8.40
C GLN A 140 44.27 -34.33 8.92
N PHE A 141 43.02 -33.92 8.66
CA PHE A 141 42.39 -32.81 9.38
C PHE A 141 41.66 -33.38 10.59
N ALA A 142 42.21 -33.19 11.77
CA ALA A 142 41.55 -33.55 13.02
C ALA A 142 40.67 -32.40 13.49
N SER A 143 39.47 -32.71 13.98
CA SER A 143 38.67 -31.72 14.70
C SER A 143 39.40 -31.34 15.99
N VAL A 144 39.44 -30.04 16.30
CA VAL A 144 40.06 -29.56 17.55
C VAL A 144 39.23 -29.93 18.77
N TYR A 145 37.91 -29.90 18.63
CA TYR A 145 36.98 -30.08 19.74
C TYR A 145 36.46 -31.52 19.81
N LYS A 146 36.30 -32.21 18.68
CA LYS A 146 35.89 -33.62 18.64
C LYS A 146 37.11 -34.54 18.62
N THR A 147 37.74 -34.63 19.79
CA THR A 147 39.03 -35.31 19.97
C THR A 147 39.00 -36.74 19.42
N GLY A 148 39.97 -37.08 18.57
CA GLY A 148 40.08 -38.41 17.96
C GLY A 148 39.24 -38.61 16.70
N LEU A 149 38.53 -37.57 16.23
CA LEU A 149 37.83 -37.58 14.95
C LEU A 149 38.54 -36.75 13.88
N CYS A 150 38.60 -37.31 12.68
CA CYS A 150 39.23 -36.73 11.51
C CYS A 150 38.22 -36.64 10.36
N ILE A 151 38.40 -35.65 9.49
CA ILE A 151 37.63 -35.54 8.23
C ILE A 151 37.85 -36.83 7.43
N ASP A 152 36.77 -37.39 6.92
CA ASP A 152 36.70 -38.61 6.12
C ASP A 152 35.80 -38.34 4.91
N ASP A 153 36.30 -38.61 3.71
CA ASP A 153 35.56 -38.34 2.47
C ASP A 153 34.43 -39.36 2.16
N GLY A 154 34.24 -40.35 3.04
CA GLY A 154 33.16 -41.32 2.95
C GLY A 154 33.36 -42.41 1.90
N GLY A 155 34.53 -42.47 1.24
CA GLY A 155 34.96 -43.70 0.58
C GLY A 155 34.47 -43.96 -0.85
N SER A 156 33.65 -43.12 -1.49
CA SER A 156 33.13 -43.38 -2.84
C SER A 156 34.09 -43.02 -3.98
N THR A 157 34.19 -43.90 -4.99
CA THR A 157 34.95 -43.67 -6.24
C THR A 157 34.20 -42.83 -7.28
N ALA A 158 32.92 -42.47 -7.03
CA ALA A 158 32.11 -41.62 -7.90
C ALA A 158 32.06 -40.18 -7.36
N ALA A 159 32.17 -39.17 -8.24
CA ALA A 159 32.19 -37.74 -7.89
C ALA A 159 30.94 -37.22 -7.14
N ALA A 160 29.85 -38.00 -7.07
CA ALA A 160 28.62 -37.69 -6.35
C ALA A 160 28.23 -38.73 -5.28
N GLY A 161 29.10 -39.70 -4.98
CA GLY A 161 28.70 -40.93 -4.27
C GLY A 161 28.93 -40.98 -2.76
N SER A 162 29.72 -40.08 -2.16
CA SER A 162 29.88 -40.00 -0.69
C SER A 162 29.91 -38.56 -0.20
N LYS A 163 29.24 -38.30 0.93
CA LYS A 163 29.27 -37.02 1.64
C LYS A 163 30.42 -37.05 2.64
N ALA A 164 31.16 -35.94 2.77
CA ALA A 164 32.19 -35.82 3.79
C ALA A 164 31.59 -35.87 5.20
N GLN A 165 32.31 -36.50 6.13
CA GLN A 165 31.90 -36.72 7.52
C GLN A 165 33.11 -36.74 8.44
N LEU A 166 32.90 -36.66 9.76
CA LEU A 166 33.93 -37.01 10.74
C LEU A 166 33.93 -38.51 11.05
N ASN A 167 35.10 -39.13 11.10
CA ASN A 167 35.28 -40.54 11.47
C ASN A 167 36.47 -40.70 12.42
N LYS A 168 36.65 -41.87 13.06
CA LYS A 168 37.81 -42.11 13.94
C LYS A 168 39.09 -41.87 13.14
N CYS A 169 40.00 -41.07 13.70
CA CYS A 169 41.30 -40.83 13.09
C CYS A 169 42.06 -42.16 12.94
N ASP A 170 42.29 -42.56 11.70
CA ASP A 170 43.07 -43.76 11.35
C ASP A 170 44.12 -43.38 10.31
N SER A 171 45.39 -43.42 10.71
CA SER A 171 46.53 -43.05 9.86
C SER A 171 46.69 -43.95 8.63
N ASN A 172 46.05 -45.12 8.61
CA ASN A 172 46.02 -46.02 7.47
C ASN A 172 44.80 -45.80 6.56
N SER A 173 43.84 -44.98 6.98
CA SER A 173 42.63 -44.71 6.21
C SER A 173 42.94 -43.82 5.02
N GLN A 174 42.77 -44.38 3.82
CA GLN A 174 42.92 -43.63 2.57
C GLN A 174 41.86 -42.54 2.41
N ASN A 175 40.73 -42.61 3.12
CA ASN A 175 39.64 -41.63 3.02
C ASN A 175 39.89 -40.37 3.86
N GLN A 176 40.91 -40.41 4.73
CA GLN A 176 41.26 -39.31 5.64
C GLN A 176 42.55 -38.59 5.21
N TRP A 177 43.06 -38.92 4.02
CA TRP A 177 44.39 -38.51 3.57
C TRP A 177 44.35 -37.30 2.65
N PHE A 178 44.43 -36.10 3.21
CA PHE A 178 44.28 -34.85 2.47
C PHE A 178 45.60 -34.13 2.25
N VAL A 179 45.83 -33.71 1.01
CA VAL A 179 46.98 -32.89 0.61
C VAL A 179 46.47 -31.63 -0.07
N MET A 180 47.01 -30.49 0.34
CA MET A 180 46.69 -29.21 -0.28
C MET A 180 47.53 -29.01 -1.54
N ASN A 181 46.89 -28.74 -2.67
CA ASN A 181 47.56 -28.19 -3.84
C ASN A 181 47.77 -26.69 -3.62
N THR A 182 49.01 -26.28 -3.37
CA THR A 182 49.38 -24.90 -3.06
C THR A 182 49.23 -23.93 -4.24
N LYS A 183 49.19 -24.41 -5.49
CA LYS A 183 48.96 -23.57 -6.68
C LYS A 183 47.48 -23.29 -6.93
N MET A 184 46.62 -24.25 -6.60
CA MET A 184 45.18 -24.15 -6.87
C MET A 184 44.33 -23.90 -5.62
N LEU A 185 44.95 -23.91 -4.44
CA LEU A 185 44.28 -23.86 -3.14
C LEU A 185 43.15 -24.90 -3.03
N MET A 186 43.48 -26.16 -3.33
CA MET A 186 42.53 -27.27 -3.33
C MET A 186 42.94 -28.35 -2.35
N LEU A 187 42.01 -28.74 -1.48
CA LEU A 187 42.12 -29.97 -0.69
C LEU A 187 41.88 -31.18 -1.61
N LYS A 188 42.88 -32.04 -1.76
CA LYS A 188 42.77 -33.27 -2.54
C LYS A 188 43.00 -34.49 -1.65
N ASN A 189 42.14 -35.50 -1.75
CA ASN A 189 42.48 -36.82 -1.26
C ASN A 189 43.50 -37.48 -2.21
N ARG A 190 44.70 -37.81 -1.72
CA ARG A 190 45.82 -38.28 -2.55
C ARG A 190 45.58 -39.68 -3.16
N SER A 191 44.75 -40.52 -2.54
CA SER A 191 44.46 -41.87 -3.03
C SER A 191 43.45 -41.90 -4.19
N ARG A 192 42.95 -40.74 -4.64
CA ARG A 192 41.96 -40.63 -5.72
C ARG A 192 42.40 -39.70 -6.85
N THR A 193 42.06 -40.10 -8.08
CA THR A 193 42.25 -39.29 -9.29
C THR A 193 41.24 -38.13 -9.37
N THR A 194 40.17 -38.16 -8.58
CA THR A 194 39.10 -37.15 -8.48
C THR A 194 39.16 -36.37 -7.17
N PHE A 195 38.88 -35.07 -7.22
CA PHE A 195 38.83 -34.17 -6.06
C PHE A 195 37.58 -34.44 -5.20
N VAL A 196 37.63 -34.09 -3.90
CA VAL A 196 36.49 -34.18 -2.96
C VAL A 196 35.27 -33.37 -3.46
N SER A 197 35.54 -32.37 -4.31
CA SER A 197 34.59 -31.64 -5.14
C SER A 197 35.35 -31.12 -6.37
N THR A 198 34.78 -31.22 -7.58
CA THR A 198 35.39 -30.62 -8.79
C THR A 198 35.11 -29.11 -8.89
N THR A 199 34.38 -28.52 -7.94
CA THR A 199 33.88 -27.13 -8.01
C THR A 199 34.16 -26.29 -6.77
N GLU A 200 34.47 -26.89 -5.62
CA GLU A 200 34.72 -26.16 -4.36
C GLU A 200 36.22 -26.06 -4.06
N HIS A 201 36.69 -24.82 -3.89
CA HIS A 201 38.07 -24.48 -3.55
C HIS A 201 38.11 -24.00 -2.11
N PHE A 202 39.15 -24.36 -1.34
CA PHE A 202 39.25 -23.99 0.08
C PHE A 202 40.48 -23.13 0.35
N GLU A 203 40.30 -22.08 1.12
CA GLU A 203 41.33 -21.20 1.65
C GLU A 203 41.62 -21.60 3.10
N VAL A 204 42.89 -21.90 3.40
CA VAL A 204 43.33 -22.23 4.76
C VAL A 204 43.58 -20.93 5.52
N MET A 205 42.82 -20.74 6.59
CA MET A 205 42.84 -19.53 7.40
C MET A 205 43.24 -19.90 8.83
N SER A 206 44.02 -19.07 9.51
CA SER A 206 44.22 -19.28 10.95
C SER A 206 42.97 -18.83 11.71
N ARG A 207 42.60 -19.57 12.76
CA ARG A 207 41.49 -19.17 13.65
C ARG A 207 41.68 -17.76 14.19
N ALA A 208 42.91 -17.41 14.56
CA ALA A 208 43.26 -16.09 15.10
C ALA A 208 43.06 -14.96 14.08
N ALA A 209 43.44 -15.17 12.81
CA ALA A 209 43.25 -14.16 11.79
C ALA A 209 41.76 -14.00 11.40
N MET A 210 41.00 -15.09 11.36
CA MET A 210 39.55 -15.04 11.18
C MET A 210 38.85 -14.33 12.35
N ALA A 211 39.33 -14.54 13.59
CA ALA A 211 38.85 -13.82 14.77
C ALA A 211 39.19 -12.32 14.72
N ALA A 212 40.35 -11.95 14.18
CA ALA A 212 40.73 -10.55 13.99
C ALA A 212 39.88 -9.87 12.89
N GLU A 213 39.67 -10.53 11.74
CA GLU A 213 38.79 -10.05 10.66
C GLU A 213 37.35 -9.88 11.14
N LYS A 214 36.83 -10.82 11.95
CA LYS A 214 35.50 -10.73 12.57
C LYS A 214 35.39 -9.54 13.53
N LYS A 215 36.42 -9.31 14.37
CA LYS A 215 36.48 -8.17 15.32
C LYS A 215 36.55 -6.79 14.65
N GLN A 216 37.09 -6.70 13.43
CA GLN A 216 37.17 -5.44 12.68
C GLN A 216 35.87 -5.11 11.92
N LYS A 217 35.02 -6.09 11.63
CA LYS A 217 33.82 -5.93 10.77
C LYS A 217 32.49 -5.82 11.52
N ALA A 218 32.40 -6.16 12.81
CA ALA A 218 31.23 -5.90 13.67
C ALA A 218 31.60 -5.99 15.16
N GLY A 219 30.86 -5.28 16.02
CA GLY A 219 30.90 -5.49 17.48
C GLY A 219 30.54 -6.93 17.87
N THR A 220 30.83 -7.32 19.12
CA THR A 220 30.68 -8.69 19.64
C THR A 220 29.33 -9.31 19.26
N THR A 221 29.35 -10.41 18.48
CA THR A 221 28.13 -11.08 18.01
C THR A 221 27.45 -11.87 19.15
N MET A 222 26.17 -12.20 19.01
CA MET A 222 25.43 -12.95 20.05
C MET A 222 26.03 -14.36 20.25
N TYR A 223 26.49 -15.00 19.17
CA TYR A 223 27.22 -16.26 19.27
C TYR A 223 28.56 -16.07 19.99
N ASP A 224 29.31 -15.00 19.70
CA ASP A 224 30.58 -14.72 20.39
C ASP A 224 30.39 -14.48 21.88
N LEU A 225 29.31 -13.79 22.29
CA LEU A 225 28.94 -13.63 23.69
C LEU A 225 28.59 -14.98 24.32
N MET A 226 27.78 -15.80 23.63
CA MET A 226 27.35 -17.11 24.11
C MET A 226 28.54 -18.04 24.41
N VAL A 227 29.50 -18.14 23.49
CA VAL A 227 30.64 -19.08 23.63
C VAL A 227 31.89 -18.46 24.27
N SER A 228 31.80 -17.21 24.72
CA SER A 228 32.92 -16.49 25.38
C SER A 228 33.34 -17.08 26.72
N GLY A 229 32.50 -17.95 27.31
CA GLY A 229 32.65 -18.43 28.68
C GLY A 229 32.24 -17.41 29.74
N GLN A 230 31.75 -16.23 29.34
CA GLN A 230 31.14 -15.27 30.26
C GLN A 230 29.80 -15.79 30.78
N GLU A 231 29.40 -15.24 31.92
CA GLU A 231 28.07 -15.41 32.47
C GLU A 231 27.05 -14.65 31.62
N ILE A 232 26.00 -15.34 31.20
CA ILE A 232 24.97 -14.85 30.28
C ILE A 232 23.58 -15.13 30.86
N MET A 233 22.62 -14.28 30.49
CA MET A 233 21.20 -14.48 30.75
C MET A 233 20.46 -14.55 29.42
N PHE A 234 19.49 -15.44 29.30
CA PHE A 234 18.65 -15.55 28.12
C PHE A 234 17.38 -14.73 28.32
N ARG A 235 17.31 -13.56 27.67
CA ARG A 235 16.07 -12.77 27.61
C ARG A 235 15.16 -13.31 26.51
N VAL A 236 13.90 -13.55 26.85
CA VAL A 236 12.89 -14.04 25.90
C VAL A 236 12.46 -12.91 24.96
N ARG A 237 12.54 -13.14 23.65
CA ARG A 237 12.13 -12.16 22.64
C ARG A 237 10.61 -12.15 22.52
N GLY A 238 10.00 -10.97 22.58
CA GLY A 238 8.54 -10.81 22.54
C GLY A 238 7.84 -11.12 23.86
N LYS A 239 8.52 -10.92 24.99
CA LYS A 239 7.93 -10.85 26.32
C LYS A 239 8.58 -9.70 27.11
N ASP A 240 7.80 -8.98 27.92
CA ASP A 240 8.25 -7.82 28.69
C ASP A 240 9.25 -8.20 29.80
N ASN A 241 10.54 -8.01 29.52
CA ASN A 241 11.65 -8.18 30.46
C ASN A 241 11.68 -9.51 31.23
N LEU A 242 11.34 -10.62 30.55
CA LEU A 242 11.44 -11.97 31.10
C LEU A 242 12.71 -12.67 30.64
N CYS A 243 13.33 -13.40 31.56
CA CYS A 243 14.51 -14.20 31.36
C CYS A 243 14.24 -15.65 31.75
N VAL A 244 14.92 -16.57 31.07
CA VAL A 244 14.86 -18.01 31.35
C VAL A 244 15.43 -18.27 32.75
N ASP A 245 14.63 -18.91 33.61
CA ASP A 245 14.99 -19.32 34.97
C ASP A 245 14.86 -20.84 35.07
N ASP A 246 15.86 -21.50 35.67
CA ASP A 246 15.88 -22.97 35.78
C ASP A 246 14.92 -23.56 36.84
N GLY A 247 14.14 -22.71 37.51
CA GLY A 247 13.13 -23.10 38.50
C GLY A 247 13.72 -23.53 39.85
N GLY A 248 15.04 -23.43 40.03
CA GLY A 248 15.72 -23.57 41.33
C GLY A 248 15.93 -25.00 41.85
N SER A 249 15.43 -26.03 41.18
CA SER A 249 15.63 -27.42 41.63
C SER A 249 17.06 -27.91 41.40
N PHE A 250 17.72 -28.47 42.41
CA PHE A 250 19.04 -29.10 42.29
C PHE A 250 19.00 -30.53 41.74
N ASN A 251 17.80 -31.13 41.64
CA ASN A 251 17.64 -32.46 41.05
C ASN A 251 17.35 -32.32 39.55
N ALA A 252 18.32 -32.75 38.73
CA ALA A 252 18.27 -32.73 37.27
C ALA A 252 16.93 -33.20 36.70
N ALA A 253 16.37 -34.31 37.21
CA ALA A 253 15.13 -34.90 36.70
C ALA A 253 13.86 -34.07 36.96
N THR A 254 13.91 -33.06 37.83
CA THR A 254 12.75 -32.26 38.26
C THR A 254 12.87 -30.77 37.96
N THR A 255 13.95 -30.37 37.31
CA THR A 255 14.14 -28.99 36.86
C THR A 255 13.09 -28.62 35.82
N LYS A 256 12.59 -27.39 35.90
CA LYS A 256 11.56 -26.87 34.99
C LYS A 256 11.93 -25.45 34.65
N PHE A 257 12.20 -25.20 33.38
CA PHE A 257 12.41 -23.85 32.91
C PHE A 257 11.10 -23.06 32.99
N VAL A 258 11.21 -21.84 33.49
CA VAL A 258 10.12 -20.87 33.57
C VAL A 258 10.63 -19.50 33.16
N ASP A 259 9.73 -18.65 32.67
CA ASP A 259 10.05 -17.26 32.39
C ASP A 259 9.81 -16.42 33.64
N MET A 260 10.87 -15.79 34.13
CA MET A 260 10.81 -14.90 35.31
C MET A 260 11.33 -13.51 34.96
N PRO A 261 10.92 -12.45 35.67
CA PRO A 261 11.50 -11.13 35.47
C PRO A 261 13.02 -11.18 35.51
N CYS A 262 13.66 -10.58 34.51
CA CYS A 262 15.12 -10.55 34.40
C CYS A 262 15.73 -9.90 35.64
N ASN A 263 16.46 -10.68 36.41
CA ASN A 263 17.16 -10.23 37.61
C ASN A 263 18.61 -10.74 37.56
N PRO A 264 19.61 -9.86 37.32
CA PRO A 264 21.01 -10.25 37.24
C PRO A 264 21.58 -10.80 38.57
N ASN A 265 20.89 -10.58 39.69
CA ASN A 265 21.23 -11.18 40.99
C ASN A 265 20.56 -12.55 41.21
N SER A 266 19.69 -13.00 40.31
CA SER A 266 19.07 -14.32 40.39
C SER A 266 20.04 -15.37 39.83
N VAL A 267 20.65 -16.13 40.73
CA VAL A 267 21.59 -17.19 40.37
C VAL A 267 20.98 -18.28 39.46
N ASN A 268 19.65 -18.44 39.45
CA ASN A 268 18.95 -19.42 38.61
C ASN A 268 18.68 -18.95 37.16
N GLN A 269 19.01 -17.68 36.84
CA GLN A 269 18.83 -17.11 35.49
C GLN A 269 20.17 -16.98 34.74
N VAL A 270 21.27 -17.36 35.37
CA VAL A 270 22.62 -17.15 34.86
C VAL A 270 23.22 -18.47 34.41
N PHE A 271 23.66 -18.48 33.15
CA PHE A 271 24.27 -19.62 32.48
C PHE A 271 25.65 -19.24 31.95
N LYS A 272 26.47 -20.22 31.62
CA LYS A 272 27.75 -20.02 30.96
C LYS A 272 28.02 -21.16 29.99
N TYR A 273 28.73 -20.87 28.90
CA TYR A 273 29.14 -21.92 27.99
C TYR A 273 30.30 -22.74 28.57
N ASN A 274 30.08 -24.04 28.73
CA ASN A 274 31.09 -24.95 29.20
C ASN A 274 31.91 -25.44 28.00
N ILE A 275 33.10 -24.86 27.82
CA ILE A 275 33.98 -25.18 26.68
C ILE A 275 34.45 -26.65 26.65
N LYS A 276 34.37 -27.38 27.79
CA LYS A 276 34.78 -28.79 27.86
C LYS A 276 33.68 -29.72 27.36
N THR A 277 32.41 -29.39 27.61
CA THR A 277 31.27 -30.23 27.21
C THR A 277 30.50 -29.70 26.02
N GLY A 278 30.71 -28.43 25.65
CA GLY A 278 29.97 -27.75 24.58
C GLY A 278 28.52 -27.37 24.96
N GLY A 279 28.13 -27.56 26.22
CA GLY A 279 26.78 -27.27 26.71
C GLY A 279 26.67 -25.92 27.44
N LEU A 280 25.44 -25.43 27.58
CA LEU A 280 25.11 -24.26 28.39
C LEU A 280 24.89 -24.70 29.84
N GLU A 281 25.86 -24.42 30.70
CA GLU A 281 25.89 -24.83 32.11
C GLU A 281 25.23 -23.78 33.02
N SER A 282 24.42 -24.21 33.98
CA SER A 282 23.89 -23.33 35.03
C SER A 282 25.03 -22.86 35.95
N VAL A 283 25.15 -21.56 36.16
CA VAL A 283 26.20 -21.00 37.04
C VAL A 283 25.96 -21.44 38.49
N ASN A 284 24.69 -21.48 38.92
CA ASN A 284 24.31 -21.88 40.27
C ASN A 284 24.37 -23.40 40.50
N LYS A 285 24.34 -24.19 39.42
CA LYS A 285 24.35 -25.66 39.48
C LYS A 285 25.47 -26.21 38.60
N PRO A 286 26.74 -26.03 38.99
CA PRO A 286 27.87 -26.49 38.20
C PRO A 286 27.79 -27.99 37.91
N GLY A 287 28.08 -28.37 36.66
CA GLY A 287 27.94 -29.73 36.16
C GLY A 287 26.55 -30.08 35.62
N LEU A 288 25.58 -29.16 35.66
CA LEU A 288 24.26 -29.32 35.01
C LEU A 288 24.11 -28.36 33.82
N CYS A 289 23.78 -28.94 32.66
CA CYS A 289 23.64 -28.26 31.38
C CYS A 289 22.19 -28.29 30.90
N ILE A 290 21.79 -27.29 30.11
CA ILE A 290 20.50 -27.27 29.41
C ILE A 290 20.43 -28.51 28.50
N ASP A 291 19.32 -29.24 28.58
CA ASP A 291 19.05 -30.50 27.90
C ASP A 291 17.62 -30.46 27.33
N ASP A 292 17.44 -30.75 26.05
CA ASP A 292 16.13 -30.73 25.39
C ASP A 292 15.19 -31.89 25.79
N GLY A 293 15.64 -32.77 26.69
CA GLY A 293 14.86 -33.88 27.23
C GLY A 293 14.81 -35.11 26.34
N GLY A 294 15.45 -35.10 25.17
CA GLY A 294 15.52 -36.24 24.25
C GLY A 294 14.44 -36.27 23.17
N ALA A 295 13.71 -35.18 22.93
CA ALA A 295 12.73 -35.11 21.84
C ALA A 295 13.34 -35.42 20.47
N LEU A 296 12.59 -36.12 19.62
CA LEU A 296 12.87 -36.31 18.19
C LEU A 296 11.97 -35.42 17.30
N SER A 297 10.99 -34.73 17.88
CA SER A 297 10.03 -33.85 17.20
C SER A 297 9.50 -32.76 18.15
N ALA A 298 8.98 -31.65 17.61
CA ALA A 298 8.50 -30.53 18.41
C ALA A 298 7.37 -30.95 19.37
N ALA A 299 7.35 -30.36 20.58
CA ALA A 299 6.31 -30.52 21.62
C ALA A 299 6.20 -31.90 22.33
N THR A 300 7.13 -32.84 22.14
CA THR A 300 7.04 -34.17 22.79
C THR A 300 7.72 -34.26 24.15
N THR A 301 8.68 -33.39 24.46
CA THR A 301 9.39 -33.35 25.76
C THR A 301 9.62 -31.91 26.19
N MET A 302 9.70 -31.69 27.51
CA MET A 302 10.10 -30.40 28.07
C MET A 302 11.61 -30.35 28.26
N SER A 303 12.20 -29.18 27.97
CA SER A 303 13.60 -28.90 28.30
C SER A 303 13.83 -28.93 29.81
N ARG A 304 15.00 -29.36 30.23
CA ARG A 304 15.42 -29.49 31.64
C ARG A 304 16.92 -29.25 31.79
N LEU A 305 17.41 -29.19 33.02
CA LEU A 305 18.84 -29.34 33.31
C LEU A 305 19.19 -30.82 33.46
N TRP A 306 20.32 -31.24 32.89
CA TRP A 306 20.85 -32.59 33.01
C TRP A 306 22.37 -32.58 33.21
N TYR A 307 22.94 -33.67 33.70
CA TYR A 307 24.39 -33.77 33.87
C TYR A 307 25.13 -33.45 32.57
N CYS A 308 26.02 -32.47 32.60
CA CYS A 308 26.80 -32.04 31.45
C CYS A 308 27.62 -33.22 30.92
N ASP A 309 27.40 -33.61 29.67
CA ASP A 309 28.11 -34.70 29.01
C ASP A 309 28.36 -34.31 27.55
N ILE A 310 29.63 -34.32 27.16
CA ILE A 310 30.07 -34.00 25.79
C ILE A 310 29.43 -34.93 24.74
N ASN A 311 29.05 -36.15 25.13
CA ASN A 311 28.43 -37.12 24.24
C ASN A 311 26.90 -37.02 24.19
N ASN A 312 26.29 -36.18 25.03
CA ASN A 312 24.84 -36.05 25.10
C ASN A 312 24.33 -35.06 24.05
N GLN A 313 23.78 -35.61 22.96
CA GLN A 313 23.27 -34.85 21.82
C GLN A 313 22.11 -33.90 22.17
N ASN A 314 21.43 -34.13 23.30
CA ASN A 314 20.33 -33.31 23.77
C ASN A 314 20.79 -31.97 24.36
N GLN A 315 22.09 -31.82 24.59
CA GLN A 315 22.71 -30.64 25.20
C GLN A 315 23.39 -29.73 24.17
N TRP A 316 23.33 -30.11 22.89
CA TRP A 316 23.95 -29.35 21.82
C TRP A 316 22.99 -28.28 21.32
N PHE A 317 23.35 -27.01 21.53
CA PHE A 317 22.58 -25.86 21.08
C PHE A 317 23.48 -24.88 20.32
N ASP A 318 23.10 -24.56 19.09
CA ASP A 318 23.72 -23.54 18.25
C ASP A 318 22.79 -22.33 18.10
N MET A 319 23.33 -21.12 18.24
CA MET A 319 22.59 -19.88 18.00
C MET A 319 22.56 -19.58 16.50
N ASP A 320 21.37 -19.54 15.92
CA ASP A 320 21.13 -18.99 14.59
C ASP A 320 21.00 -17.47 14.68
N GLU A 321 22.03 -16.74 14.24
CA GLU A 321 22.07 -15.28 14.36
C GLU A 321 21.08 -14.55 13.45
N SER A 322 20.57 -15.21 12.40
CA SER A 322 19.58 -14.62 11.50
C SER A 322 18.16 -14.64 12.11
N THR A 323 17.86 -15.67 12.90
CA THR A 323 16.55 -15.85 13.55
C THR A 323 16.56 -15.58 15.06
N LEU A 324 17.75 -15.46 15.66
CA LEU A 324 17.99 -15.40 17.10
C LEU A 324 17.40 -16.60 17.87
N MET A 325 17.53 -17.80 17.30
CA MET A 325 16.99 -19.03 17.88
C MET A 325 18.13 -19.96 18.31
N LEU A 326 18.01 -20.57 19.49
CA LEU A 326 18.87 -21.69 19.91
C LEU A 326 18.33 -23.00 19.33
N LYS A 327 19.10 -23.63 18.44
CA LYS A 327 18.70 -24.82 17.68
C LYS A 327 19.56 -26.01 18.06
N ASN A 328 18.97 -27.21 18.12
CA ASN A 328 19.77 -28.42 18.20
C ASN A 328 20.28 -28.80 16.79
N PRO A 329 21.60 -28.76 16.51
CA PRO A 329 22.13 -28.91 15.16
C PRO A 329 22.00 -30.34 14.60
N VAL A 330 21.80 -31.34 15.46
CA VAL A 330 21.70 -32.75 15.04
C VAL A 330 20.26 -33.28 15.02
N LYS A 331 19.29 -32.44 15.39
CA LYS A 331 17.87 -32.76 15.35
C LYS A 331 17.15 -31.81 14.40
N ASP A 332 16.42 -32.38 13.43
CA ASP A 332 15.78 -31.59 12.39
C ASP A 332 14.72 -30.63 12.97
N ASN A 333 14.93 -29.32 12.79
CA ASN A 333 14.00 -28.23 13.14
C ASN A 333 13.57 -28.13 14.62
N LEU A 334 14.39 -28.60 15.57
CA LEU A 334 14.13 -28.39 17.00
C LEU A 334 14.84 -27.14 17.54
N CYS A 335 14.08 -26.27 18.19
CA CYS A 335 14.55 -25.05 18.83
C CYS A 335 14.16 -25.05 20.32
N LEU A 336 14.92 -24.35 21.17
CA LEU A 336 14.52 -24.09 22.54
C LEU A 336 13.32 -23.12 22.52
N ASP A 337 12.17 -23.60 23.00
CA ASP A 337 10.88 -22.90 22.99
C ASP A 337 10.33 -22.83 24.41
N ASP A 338 9.73 -21.71 24.79
CA ASP A 338 9.19 -21.45 26.13
C ASP A 338 7.70 -21.83 26.28
N GLY A 339 7.11 -22.44 25.25
CA GLY A 339 5.70 -22.83 25.19
C GLY A 339 4.76 -21.74 24.68
N GLY A 340 5.26 -20.54 24.38
CA GLY A 340 4.52 -19.41 23.80
C GLY A 340 3.55 -18.70 24.75
N ALA A 341 3.20 -17.45 24.44
CA ALA A 341 2.08 -16.75 25.06
C ALA A 341 0.75 -17.21 24.43
N THR A 342 -0.35 -17.23 25.18
CA THR A 342 -1.67 -17.53 24.62
C THR A 342 -2.00 -16.56 23.47
N ARG A 343 -2.79 -16.98 22.47
CA ARG A 343 -3.24 -16.10 21.35
C ARG A 343 -3.79 -14.77 21.85
N ALA A 344 -4.43 -14.76 23.02
CA ALA A 344 -4.93 -13.55 23.68
C ALA A 344 -3.78 -12.61 24.10
N ALA A 345 -2.74 -13.13 24.76
CA ALA A 345 -1.57 -12.35 25.18
C ALA A 345 -0.76 -11.83 23.96
N MET A 346 -0.62 -12.62 22.88
CA MET A 346 0.02 -12.15 21.65
C MET A 346 -0.78 -11.04 20.96
N LEU A 347 -2.11 -11.11 20.98
CA LEU A 347 -2.98 -10.03 20.48
C LEU A 347 -2.91 -8.78 21.36
N GLU A 348 -2.69 -8.93 22.67
CA GLU A 348 -2.59 -7.84 23.64
C GLU A 348 -1.24 -7.13 23.59
N GLU A 349 -0.17 -7.86 23.29
CA GLU A 349 1.16 -7.29 23.02
C GLU A 349 1.23 -6.65 21.63
N LYS A 350 0.61 -7.26 20.60
CA LYS A 350 0.45 -6.65 19.26
C LYS A 350 -0.35 -5.33 19.30
N LYS A 351 -1.27 -5.17 20.26
CA LYS A 351 -1.95 -3.88 20.51
C LYS A 351 -1.00 -2.80 21.04
N LYS A 352 0.09 -3.16 21.73
CA LYS A 352 1.08 -2.20 22.26
C LYS A 352 2.05 -1.71 21.18
N THR A 353 2.45 -2.58 20.24
CA THR A 353 3.43 -2.25 19.18
C THR A 353 2.80 -1.79 17.87
N GLY A 354 1.49 -1.99 17.68
CA GLY A 354 0.80 -1.71 16.44
C GLY A 354 1.05 -2.77 15.34
N PRO A 355 0.29 -2.74 14.24
CA PRO A 355 0.50 -3.66 13.12
C PRO A 355 1.82 -3.35 12.39
N THR A 356 2.60 -4.37 12.05
CA THR A 356 3.76 -4.19 11.15
C THR A 356 3.32 -3.87 9.72
N PRO A 357 4.19 -3.32 8.86
CA PRO A 357 3.89 -3.16 7.44
C PRO A 357 3.37 -4.45 6.77
N TYR A 358 3.96 -5.60 7.07
CA TYR A 358 3.49 -6.89 6.54
C TYR A 358 2.15 -7.32 7.15
N ASP A 359 1.91 -7.06 8.44
CA ASP A 359 0.59 -7.31 9.04
C ASP A 359 -0.52 -6.53 8.33
N MET A 360 -0.26 -5.27 7.96
CA MET A 360 -1.22 -4.45 7.22
C MET A 360 -1.47 -5.02 5.82
N LEU A 361 -0.41 -5.41 5.10
CA LEU A 361 -0.54 -6.06 3.79
C LEU A 361 -1.30 -7.39 3.87
N LEU A 362 -1.05 -8.21 4.89
CA LEU A 362 -1.72 -9.49 5.10
C LEU A 362 -3.20 -9.35 5.47
N SER A 363 -3.56 -8.24 6.13
CA SER A 363 -4.92 -8.02 6.59
C SER A 363 -5.93 -7.75 5.46
N GLY A 364 -5.45 -7.48 4.24
CA GLY A 364 -6.29 -7.05 3.12
C GLY A 364 -6.86 -5.64 3.29
N GLN A 365 -6.35 -4.87 4.25
CA GLN A 365 -6.69 -3.47 4.43
C GLN A 365 -6.19 -2.61 3.27
N GLU A 366 -6.80 -1.44 3.13
CA GLU A 366 -6.44 -0.42 2.16
C GLU A 366 -5.19 0.33 2.63
N VAL A 367 -4.19 0.39 1.76
CA VAL A 367 -2.87 0.95 2.06
C VAL A 367 -2.47 2.01 1.06
N MET A 368 -1.53 2.86 1.47
CA MET A 368 -0.82 3.81 0.62
C MET A 368 0.69 3.63 0.84
N PHE A 369 1.50 4.03 -0.14
CA PHE A 369 2.96 3.93 -0.06
C PHE A 369 3.55 5.33 0.01
N ARG A 370 4.13 5.70 1.15
CA ARG A 370 4.87 6.95 1.30
C ARG A 370 6.35 6.70 1.06
N VAL A 371 6.97 7.46 0.16
CA VAL A 371 8.40 7.33 -0.11
C VAL A 371 9.21 7.90 1.06
N ARG A 372 10.19 7.15 1.57
CA ARG A 372 11.09 7.65 2.61
C ARG A 372 12.06 8.69 2.06
N GLY A 373 12.46 9.62 2.93
CA GLY A 373 13.37 10.71 2.56
C GLY A 373 12.72 11.84 1.76
N LYS A 374 11.40 11.77 1.50
CA LYS A 374 10.62 12.84 0.86
C LYS A 374 9.58 13.42 1.83
N ASN A 375 9.22 14.68 1.60
CA ASN A 375 8.26 15.40 2.43
C ASN A 375 6.82 14.98 2.10
N ASN A 376 6.35 13.91 2.75
CA ASN A 376 4.96 13.42 2.70
C ASN A 376 4.43 13.16 1.28
N LEU A 377 5.26 12.56 0.42
CA LEU A 377 4.88 12.18 -0.94
C LEU A 377 4.57 10.68 -1.01
N CYS A 378 3.38 10.36 -1.52
CA CYS A 378 2.87 9.02 -1.73
C CYS A 378 2.85 8.65 -3.21
N VAL A 379 2.95 7.35 -3.48
CA VAL A 379 2.78 6.77 -4.81
C VAL A 379 1.37 7.05 -5.32
N ASP A 380 1.29 7.68 -6.49
CA ASP A 380 0.07 8.06 -7.20
C ASP A 380 0.15 7.53 -8.62
N ASP A 381 -0.89 6.84 -9.10
CA ASP A 381 -0.87 6.26 -10.45
C ASP A 381 -1.03 7.28 -11.59
N GLY A 382 -1.11 8.58 -11.28
CA GLY A 382 -1.21 9.66 -12.26
C GLY A 382 -2.59 9.82 -12.89
N GLY A 383 -3.61 9.13 -12.37
CA GLY A 383 -5.00 9.41 -12.70
C GLY A 383 -5.53 8.77 -13.97
N GLY A 384 -4.76 7.96 -14.70
CA GLY A 384 -5.27 7.19 -15.85
C GLY A 384 -6.17 6.03 -15.43
N TRP A 385 -7.30 5.83 -16.12
CA TRP A 385 -8.30 4.78 -15.80
C TRP A 385 -8.36 3.62 -16.81
N GLY A 386 -7.43 3.61 -17.78
CA GLY A 386 -7.21 2.50 -18.69
C GLY A 386 -5.89 1.77 -18.38
N ALA A 387 -5.84 0.47 -18.71
CA ALA A 387 -4.60 -0.30 -18.63
C ALA A 387 -3.51 0.37 -19.48
N ALA A 388 -2.32 0.50 -18.90
CA ALA A 388 -1.14 1.16 -19.46
C ALA A 388 -1.27 2.67 -19.76
N VAL A 389 -2.35 3.33 -19.31
CA VAL A 389 -2.54 4.79 -19.46
C VAL A 389 -2.01 5.57 -18.25
N SER A 390 -1.97 4.92 -17.08
CA SER A 390 -1.42 5.50 -15.84
C SER A 390 0.05 5.88 -15.99
N THR A 391 0.45 6.98 -15.37
CA THR A 391 1.84 7.38 -15.21
C THR A 391 2.12 7.52 -13.73
N PHE A 392 2.74 6.50 -13.13
CA PHE A 392 3.07 6.54 -11.72
C PHE A 392 4.00 7.71 -11.42
N VAL A 393 3.57 8.55 -10.49
CA VAL A 393 4.24 9.74 -9.97
C VAL A 393 4.09 9.77 -8.45
N ASP A 394 4.75 10.71 -7.79
CA ASP A 394 4.56 10.97 -6.38
C ASP A 394 3.75 12.24 -6.16
N LYS A 395 2.78 12.21 -5.25
CA LYS A 395 1.92 13.35 -4.90
C LYS A 395 1.81 13.45 -3.39
N PRO A 396 1.42 14.60 -2.82
CA PRO A 396 1.13 14.67 -1.39
C PRO A 396 0.21 13.54 -0.95
N CYS A 397 0.55 12.86 0.14
CA CYS A 397 -0.23 11.74 0.65
C CYS A 397 -1.66 12.18 1.01
N ASN A 398 -2.64 11.72 0.23
CA ASN A 398 -4.05 11.98 0.47
C ASN A 398 -4.85 10.66 0.51
N PRO A 399 -5.38 10.24 1.68
CA PRO A 399 -6.14 8.99 1.81
C PRO A 399 -7.50 8.99 1.10
N ASN A 400 -7.93 10.16 0.60
CA ASN A 400 -9.11 10.31 -0.25
C ASN A 400 -8.77 10.26 -1.73
N SER A 401 -7.48 10.35 -2.11
CA SER A 401 -7.10 10.30 -3.52
C SER A 401 -7.49 8.95 -4.12
N PRO A 402 -8.21 8.93 -5.25
CA PRO A 402 -8.55 7.69 -5.93
C PRO A 402 -7.31 6.97 -6.51
N ASN A 403 -6.19 7.68 -6.61
CA ASN A 403 -5.00 7.25 -7.34
C ASN A 403 -3.88 6.70 -6.43
N GLN A 404 -4.03 6.82 -5.11
CA GLN A 404 -2.97 6.52 -4.13
C GLN A 404 -3.27 5.31 -3.24
N VAL A 405 -4.46 4.74 -3.35
CA VAL A 405 -4.97 3.71 -2.43
C VAL A 405 -4.99 2.34 -3.10
N PHE A 406 -4.32 1.38 -2.48
CA PHE A 406 -4.14 0.03 -3.01
C PHE A 406 -4.57 -1.04 -2.00
N LYS A 407 -4.93 -2.23 -2.49
CA LYS A 407 -5.11 -3.46 -1.72
C LYS A 407 -4.10 -4.50 -2.18
N TYR A 408 -3.50 -5.21 -1.24
CA TYR A 408 -2.56 -6.29 -1.53
C TYR A 408 -3.24 -7.64 -1.45
N ASN A 409 -3.02 -8.48 -2.46
CA ASN A 409 -3.46 -9.86 -2.45
C ASN A 409 -2.25 -10.78 -2.30
N ILE A 410 -2.02 -11.33 -1.10
CA ILE A 410 -0.87 -12.22 -0.86
C ILE A 410 -0.89 -13.51 -1.70
N ARG A 411 -2.05 -13.96 -2.19
CA ARG A 411 -2.11 -15.18 -3.01
C ARG A 411 -1.59 -14.96 -4.42
N THR A 412 -1.75 -13.74 -4.94
CA THR A 412 -1.35 -13.36 -6.30
C THR A 412 -0.15 -12.41 -6.32
N LEU A 413 0.25 -11.89 -5.16
CA LEU A 413 1.30 -10.89 -4.95
C LEU A 413 1.04 -9.55 -5.65
N GLU A 414 -0.23 -9.27 -5.97
CA GLU A 414 -0.64 -8.09 -6.71
C GLU A 414 -1.06 -6.95 -5.77
N PHE A 415 -0.77 -5.72 -6.19
CA PHE A 415 -1.35 -4.50 -5.62
C PHE A 415 -2.41 -3.95 -6.57
N GLU A 416 -3.68 -4.08 -6.21
CA GLU A 416 -4.82 -3.56 -6.96
C GLU A 416 -5.15 -2.15 -6.48
N ASN A 417 -5.39 -1.21 -7.39
CA ASN A 417 -5.91 0.11 -7.00
C ASN A 417 -7.38 -0.03 -6.56
N VAL A 418 -7.70 0.46 -5.37
CA VAL A 418 -9.03 0.33 -4.74
C VAL A 418 -10.13 1.01 -5.54
N ASN A 419 -9.84 2.15 -6.15
CA ASN A 419 -10.82 2.94 -6.88
C ASN A 419 -10.86 2.54 -8.36
N LYS A 420 -9.85 1.79 -8.84
CA LYS A 420 -9.75 1.25 -10.21
C LYS A 420 -9.74 -0.29 -10.17
N PRO A 421 -10.85 -0.93 -9.73
CA PRO A 421 -10.89 -2.37 -9.56
C PRO A 421 -10.59 -3.10 -10.88
N GLY A 422 -9.80 -4.17 -10.78
CA GLY A 422 -9.26 -4.93 -11.91
C GLY A 422 -7.98 -4.34 -12.51
N LEU A 423 -7.44 -3.24 -11.99
CA LEU A 423 -6.15 -2.68 -12.38
C LEU A 423 -5.10 -2.81 -11.26
N CYS A 424 -3.99 -3.48 -11.59
CA CYS A 424 -2.90 -3.81 -10.68
C CYS A 424 -1.59 -3.11 -11.09
N ILE A 425 -0.74 -2.80 -10.12
CA ILE A 425 0.62 -2.29 -10.39
C ILE A 425 1.36 -3.32 -11.26
N ASP A 426 1.91 -2.87 -12.37
CA ASP A 426 2.62 -3.63 -13.39
C ASP A 426 3.93 -2.90 -13.71
N ASP A 427 5.07 -3.59 -13.59
CA ASP A 427 6.38 -2.97 -13.81
C ASP A 427 6.75 -2.71 -15.28
N GLY A 428 5.88 -3.05 -16.23
CA GLY A 428 6.09 -2.86 -17.66
C GLY A 428 6.98 -3.91 -18.32
N GLY A 429 7.48 -4.91 -17.57
CA GLY A 429 8.01 -6.15 -18.12
C GLY A 429 9.51 -6.22 -18.42
N SER A 430 10.27 -5.16 -18.22
CA SER A 430 11.72 -5.19 -18.44
C SER A 430 12.43 -6.10 -17.43
N LEU A 431 13.43 -6.86 -17.90
CA LEU A 431 14.37 -7.60 -17.03
C LEU A 431 15.62 -6.79 -16.67
N SER A 432 15.84 -5.65 -17.34
CA SER A 432 16.94 -4.72 -17.04
C SER A 432 16.47 -3.57 -16.17
N ALA A 433 17.35 -3.11 -15.28
CA ALA A 433 17.14 -1.93 -14.44
C ALA A 433 16.78 -0.71 -15.31
N ALA A 434 15.72 0.00 -14.91
CA ALA A 434 15.13 1.15 -15.58
C ALA A 434 14.73 0.92 -17.05
N GLY A 435 14.60 -0.32 -17.51
CA GLY A 435 14.22 -0.63 -18.90
C GLY A 435 12.72 -0.47 -19.20
N SER A 436 11.89 -0.35 -18.16
CA SER A 436 10.46 -0.05 -18.28
C SER A 436 10.00 0.83 -17.11
N THR A 437 8.93 1.59 -17.36
CA THR A 437 8.22 2.38 -16.35
C THR A 437 7.03 1.60 -15.82
N ALA A 438 6.77 1.75 -14.53
CA ALA A 438 5.61 1.16 -13.89
C ALA A 438 4.31 1.82 -14.37
N ARG A 439 3.25 1.02 -14.41
CA ARG A 439 1.91 1.39 -14.86
C ARG A 439 0.88 0.49 -14.18
N LEU A 440 -0.40 0.79 -14.37
CA LEU A 440 -1.50 -0.09 -14.05
C LEU A 440 -1.75 -0.99 -15.25
N GLY A 441 -1.78 -2.30 -15.04
CA GLY A 441 -2.21 -3.31 -16.01
C GLY A 441 -3.49 -3.99 -15.55
N TYR A 442 -4.19 -4.68 -16.45
CA TYR A 442 -5.26 -5.59 -16.00
C TYR A 442 -4.67 -6.63 -15.05
N CYS A 443 -5.28 -6.79 -13.87
CA CYS A 443 -4.86 -7.80 -12.91
C CYS A 443 -4.91 -9.19 -13.55
N ASP A 444 -3.78 -9.89 -13.54
CA ASP A 444 -3.65 -11.27 -13.99
C ASP A 444 -2.64 -11.97 -13.08
N ALA A 445 -3.14 -12.90 -12.27
CA ALA A 445 -2.34 -13.64 -11.31
C ALA A 445 -1.16 -14.41 -11.94
N ASN A 446 -1.17 -14.63 -13.25
CA ASN A 446 -0.06 -15.29 -13.97
C ASN A 446 0.94 -14.30 -14.58
N ASN A 447 0.64 -13.00 -14.56
CA ASN A 447 1.53 -11.97 -15.06
C ASN A 447 2.59 -11.65 -14.00
N GLN A 448 3.77 -12.22 -14.18
CA GLN A 448 4.92 -12.06 -13.29
C GLN A 448 5.38 -10.60 -13.13
N ASN A 449 4.99 -9.69 -14.02
CA ASN A 449 5.31 -8.26 -13.92
C ASN A 449 4.45 -7.50 -12.91
N GLN A 450 3.45 -8.17 -12.33
CA GLN A 450 2.55 -7.61 -11.31
C GLN A 450 2.83 -8.13 -9.91
N TRP A 451 3.83 -8.99 -9.76
CA TRP A 451 4.17 -9.60 -8.48
C TRP A 451 5.15 -8.71 -7.72
N TYR A 452 4.74 -8.30 -6.52
CA TYR A 452 5.55 -7.50 -5.61
C TYR A 452 5.57 -8.12 -4.22
N VAL A 453 6.75 -8.15 -3.62
CA VAL A 453 6.97 -8.61 -2.25
C VAL A 453 7.68 -7.50 -1.48
N LEU A 454 7.15 -7.16 -0.30
CA LEU A 454 7.81 -6.25 0.63
C LEU A 454 8.90 -6.98 1.41
N ASP A 455 10.11 -6.43 1.39
CA ASP A 455 11.14 -6.77 2.37
C ASP A 455 10.97 -5.87 3.60
N GLU A 456 10.49 -6.42 4.72
CA GLU A 456 10.22 -5.61 5.93
C GLU A 456 11.47 -4.99 6.55
N SER A 457 12.64 -5.60 6.37
CA SER A 457 13.87 -5.12 7.01
C SER A 457 14.39 -3.84 6.34
N THR A 458 14.14 -3.72 5.05
CA THR A 458 14.55 -2.58 4.23
C THR A 458 13.38 -1.68 3.85
N LEU A 459 12.14 -2.16 3.90
CA LEU A 459 10.95 -1.51 3.35
C LEU A 459 10.98 -1.32 1.82
N MET A 460 11.65 -2.22 1.11
CA MET A 460 11.73 -2.19 -0.35
C MET A 460 10.71 -3.16 -0.97
N LEU A 461 10.01 -2.72 -2.01
CA LEU A 461 9.13 -3.58 -2.81
C LEU A 461 9.93 -4.18 -3.97
N ARG A 462 10.06 -5.51 -4.00
CA ARG A 462 10.80 -6.23 -5.05
C ARG A 462 9.88 -7.09 -5.90
N ASN A 463 10.22 -7.26 -7.17
CA ASN A 463 9.61 -8.30 -8.00
C ASN A 463 10.39 -9.62 -7.81
N PRO A 464 9.79 -10.69 -7.26
CA PRO A 464 10.49 -11.95 -6.97
C PRO A 464 10.96 -12.70 -8.24
N MET A 465 10.41 -12.37 -9.42
CA MET A 465 10.78 -12.99 -10.69
C MET A 465 11.93 -12.28 -11.41
N LYS A 466 12.39 -11.14 -10.88
CA LYS A 466 13.48 -10.37 -11.47
C LYS A 466 14.73 -10.39 -10.59
N GLY A 467 15.90 -10.38 -11.23
CA GLY A 467 17.19 -10.42 -10.54
C GLY A 467 17.49 -9.13 -9.80
N ASN A 468 17.18 -9.09 -8.49
CA ASN A 468 17.48 -7.96 -7.59
C ASN A 468 16.92 -6.60 -8.05
N LEU A 469 15.68 -6.57 -8.56
CA LEU A 469 15.03 -5.32 -8.95
C LEU A 469 13.95 -4.90 -7.96
N CYS A 470 14.02 -3.65 -7.53
CA CYS A 470 13.14 -2.98 -6.58
C CYS A 470 12.39 -1.83 -7.25
N PHE A 471 11.17 -1.58 -6.76
CA PHE A 471 10.35 -0.46 -7.14
C PHE A 471 11.04 0.84 -6.69
N ASP A 472 11.23 1.76 -7.62
CA ASP A 472 12.05 2.96 -7.44
C ASP A 472 11.31 4.14 -8.07
N ASP A 473 11.17 5.25 -7.34
CA ASP A 473 10.41 6.40 -7.83
C ASP A 473 11.16 7.28 -8.85
N GLY A 474 12.42 6.97 -9.15
CA GLY A 474 13.26 7.70 -10.10
C GLY A 474 13.97 8.95 -9.55
N GLY A 475 13.74 9.32 -8.28
CA GLY A 475 14.49 10.33 -7.54
C GLY A 475 13.93 11.76 -7.56
N GLY A 476 12.74 11.99 -8.11
CA GLY A 476 12.14 13.34 -8.18
C GLY A 476 11.74 13.87 -6.81
N ALA A 477 12.21 15.04 -6.37
CA ALA A 477 11.95 15.53 -5.00
C ALA A 477 10.63 16.30 -4.81
N THR A 478 9.95 16.66 -5.91
CA THR A 478 8.73 17.46 -5.90
C THR A 478 7.55 16.68 -6.48
N ALA A 479 6.33 17.00 -6.02
CA ALA A 479 5.12 16.35 -6.47
C ALA A 479 5.00 16.33 -8.01
N GLY A 480 4.79 15.15 -8.58
CA GLY A 480 4.65 14.92 -10.01
C GLY A 480 5.97 14.77 -10.78
N ALA A 481 7.13 14.96 -10.15
CA ALA A 481 8.42 14.87 -10.83
C ALA A 481 8.96 13.44 -10.93
N SER A 482 8.48 12.52 -10.10
CA SER A 482 8.93 11.13 -10.07
C SER A 482 8.47 10.34 -11.30
N LYS A 483 9.23 9.30 -11.64
CA LYS A 483 8.91 8.33 -12.69
C LYS A 483 9.24 6.95 -12.18
N PHE A 484 8.22 6.20 -11.81
CA PHE A 484 8.42 4.89 -11.20
C PHE A 484 8.96 3.87 -12.21
N VAL A 485 10.02 3.19 -11.80
CA VAL A 485 10.73 2.19 -12.59
C VAL A 485 11.19 1.06 -11.67
N MET A 486 11.65 -0.05 -12.26
CA MET A 486 12.36 -1.09 -11.51
C MET A 486 13.85 -0.85 -11.60
N ARG A 487 14.56 -0.63 -10.48
CA ARG A 487 16.03 -0.47 -10.44
C ARG A 487 16.68 -1.55 -9.58
N SER A 488 17.98 -1.74 -9.75
CA SER A 488 18.74 -2.60 -8.85
C SER A 488 18.52 -2.16 -7.40
N CYS A 489 18.16 -3.10 -6.53
CA CYS A 489 17.95 -2.82 -5.12
C CYS A 489 19.24 -2.31 -4.47
N ASP A 490 19.18 -1.15 -3.81
CA ASP A 490 20.25 -0.52 -3.05
C ASP A 490 19.71 0.00 -1.72
N ASN A 491 20.23 -0.53 -0.61
CA ASN A 491 19.83 -0.16 0.76
C ASN A 491 20.15 1.30 1.13
N ASN A 492 20.98 1.98 0.34
CA ASN A 492 21.33 3.38 0.57
C ASN A 492 20.46 4.34 -0.26
N SER A 493 19.57 3.83 -1.10
CA SER A 493 18.79 4.62 -2.06
C SER A 493 17.44 5.00 -1.45
N PRO A 494 17.27 6.20 -0.84
CA PRO A 494 16.06 6.56 -0.07
C PRO A 494 14.75 6.39 -0.87
N ASN A 495 14.81 6.59 -2.18
CA ASN A 495 13.71 6.49 -3.14
C ASN A 495 13.28 5.05 -3.50
N GLN A 496 13.89 4.02 -2.87
CA GLN A 496 13.48 2.62 -2.97
C GLN A 496 12.78 2.10 -1.71
N HIS A 497 12.68 2.94 -0.68
CA HIS A 497 12.11 2.57 0.62
C HIS A 497 10.73 3.20 0.81
N PHE A 498 9.74 2.40 1.18
CA PHE A 498 8.34 2.83 1.30
C PHE A 498 7.78 2.56 2.69
N GLU A 499 7.30 3.61 3.34
CA GLU A 499 6.44 3.46 4.50
C GLU A 499 5.04 3.03 4.03
N ILE A 500 4.56 1.90 4.53
CA ILE A 500 3.20 1.43 4.27
C ILE A 500 2.28 2.13 5.26
N LEU A 501 1.33 2.90 4.74
CA LEU A 501 0.38 3.67 5.53
C LEU A 501 -1.00 3.00 5.48
N SER A 502 -1.66 2.88 6.63
CA SER A 502 -3.04 2.37 6.72
C SER A 502 -4.02 3.49 6.34
N ARG A 503 -4.81 3.30 5.27
CA ARG A 503 -5.82 4.28 4.85
C ARG A 503 -6.83 4.57 5.98
N PRO A 504 -7.40 3.57 6.69
CA PRO A 504 -8.29 3.83 7.82
C PRO A 504 -7.65 4.71 8.91
N ALA A 505 -6.39 4.45 9.27
CA ALA A 505 -5.70 5.25 10.28
C ALA A 505 -5.46 6.70 9.80
N MET A 506 -5.07 6.87 8.52
CA MET A 506 -4.91 8.20 7.93
C MET A 506 -6.22 8.98 7.85
N LEU A 507 -7.34 8.32 7.53
CA LEU A 507 -8.66 8.95 7.55
C LEU A 507 -9.06 9.40 8.96
N GLU A 508 -8.78 8.59 9.99
CA GLU A 508 -9.03 8.99 11.38
C GLU A 508 -8.16 10.18 11.83
N GLU A 509 -6.88 10.19 11.45
CA GLU A 509 -5.95 11.28 11.74
C GLU A 509 -6.39 12.57 11.03
N LYS A 510 -6.76 12.48 9.75
CA LYS A 510 -7.27 13.60 8.95
C LYS A 510 -8.55 14.20 9.53
N LYS A 511 -9.49 13.37 9.97
CA LYS A 511 -10.73 13.82 10.64
C LYS A 511 -10.43 14.58 11.94
N LYS A 512 -9.42 14.16 12.69
CA LYS A 512 -9.00 14.85 13.93
C LYS A 512 -8.34 16.20 13.67
N SER A 513 -7.59 16.34 12.57
CA SER A 513 -6.81 17.54 12.27
C SER A 513 -7.58 18.61 11.49
N LEU A 514 -8.46 18.22 10.57
CA LEU A 514 -9.15 19.13 9.65
C LEU A 514 -10.66 19.21 9.86
N GLY A 515 -11.24 18.33 10.70
CA GLY A 515 -12.70 18.17 10.78
C GLY A 515 -13.26 17.47 9.54
N THR A 516 -14.54 17.67 9.24
CA THR A 516 -15.20 17.10 8.07
C THR A 516 -14.79 17.86 6.80
N THR A 517 -14.16 17.17 5.85
CA THR A 517 -13.73 17.76 4.56
C THR A 517 -14.83 17.73 3.50
N ALA A 518 -14.67 18.47 2.40
CA ALA A 518 -15.59 18.42 1.26
C ALA A 518 -15.74 17.00 0.70
N TYR A 519 -14.65 16.23 0.66
CA TYR A 519 -14.66 14.84 0.23
C TYR A 519 -15.38 13.93 1.24
N ASP A 520 -15.21 14.16 2.55
CA ASP A 520 -15.94 13.41 3.57
C ASP A 520 -17.46 13.63 3.45
N VAL A 521 -17.90 14.88 3.22
CA VAL A 521 -19.31 15.20 2.97
C VAL A 521 -19.79 14.51 1.71
N LEU A 522 -19.05 14.65 0.61
CA LEU A 522 -19.39 14.06 -0.69
C LEU A 522 -19.58 12.53 -0.59
N THR A 523 -18.67 11.85 0.07
CA THR A 523 -18.65 10.37 0.13
C THR A 523 -19.45 9.78 1.30
N SER A 524 -20.09 10.61 2.12
CA SER A 524 -20.92 10.18 3.24
C SER A 524 -22.22 9.47 2.83
N GLY A 525 -22.63 9.61 1.56
CA GLY A 525 -23.94 9.15 1.07
C GLY A 525 -25.11 10.06 1.51
N GLN A 526 -24.83 11.16 2.19
CA GLN A 526 -25.82 12.18 2.51
C GLN A 526 -26.28 12.93 1.25
N GLU A 527 -27.40 13.64 1.38
CA GLU A 527 -27.88 14.57 0.37
C GLU A 527 -27.01 15.82 0.36
N ILE A 528 -26.53 16.18 -0.82
CA ILE A 528 -25.61 17.30 -1.02
C ILE A 528 -26.12 18.30 -2.04
N MET A 529 -25.55 19.49 -2.00
CA MET A 529 -25.64 20.51 -3.04
C MET A 529 -24.22 20.91 -3.46
N LEU A 530 -24.06 21.27 -4.73
CA LEU A 530 -22.78 21.69 -5.30
C LEU A 530 -22.80 23.22 -5.48
N ARG A 531 -22.13 23.96 -4.60
CA ARG A 531 -22.04 25.43 -4.69
C ARG A 531 -20.80 25.86 -5.46
N ILE A 532 -20.98 26.74 -6.44
CA ILE A 532 -19.91 27.23 -7.30
C ILE A 532 -19.11 28.31 -6.56
N ARG A 533 -17.78 28.15 -6.47
CA ARG A 533 -16.93 29.14 -5.78
C ARG A 533 -16.83 30.43 -6.56
N GLY A 534 -16.57 31.52 -5.83
CA GLY A 534 -16.40 32.86 -6.43
C GLY A 534 -17.68 33.48 -6.99
N LYS A 535 -18.86 32.87 -6.75
CA LYS A 535 -20.16 33.39 -7.21
C LYS A 535 -21.09 33.72 -6.05
N SER A 536 -22.08 34.57 -6.30
CA SER A 536 -23.08 35.01 -5.33
C SER A 536 -24.08 33.90 -4.99
N ASN A 537 -23.62 32.86 -4.29
CA ASN A 537 -24.43 31.75 -3.77
C ASN A 537 -25.17 30.95 -4.86
N LEU A 538 -24.48 30.63 -5.96
CA LEU A 538 -25.05 29.81 -7.03
C LEU A 538 -24.71 28.32 -6.82
N CYS A 539 -25.72 27.47 -6.89
CA CYS A 539 -25.63 26.02 -6.85
C CYS A 539 -26.00 25.41 -8.20
N VAL A 540 -25.41 24.25 -8.48
CA VAL A 540 -25.74 23.42 -9.65
C VAL A 540 -27.21 23.00 -9.58
N ASP A 541 -27.98 23.34 -10.62
CA ASP A 541 -29.40 23.06 -10.79
C ASP A 541 -29.61 22.39 -12.15
N ASP A 542 -30.33 21.27 -12.21
CA ASP A 542 -30.53 20.54 -13.46
C ASP A 542 -31.53 21.20 -14.44
N GLY A 543 -32.11 22.34 -14.09
CA GLY A 543 -33.03 23.09 -14.95
C GLY A 543 -34.43 22.48 -15.08
N GLY A 544 -34.74 21.41 -14.33
CA GLY A 544 -36.11 20.90 -14.14
C GLY A 544 -36.63 19.89 -15.16
N GLY A 545 -35.80 19.42 -16.10
CA GLY A 545 -36.18 18.35 -17.04
C GLY A 545 -36.34 16.98 -16.36
N TRP A 546 -37.37 16.20 -16.71
CA TRP A 546 -37.70 14.93 -16.04
C TRP A 546 -37.31 13.66 -16.80
N SER A 547 -36.79 13.79 -18.01
CA SER A 547 -36.36 12.66 -18.84
C SER A 547 -34.88 12.76 -19.16
N ALA A 548 -34.25 11.61 -19.44
CA ALA A 548 -32.85 11.54 -19.85
C ALA A 548 -32.59 12.50 -21.04
N GLY A 549 -31.59 13.37 -20.89
CA GLY A 549 -31.19 14.36 -21.89
C GLY A 549 -32.07 15.61 -21.98
N ALA A 550 -33.14 15.74 -21.18
CA ALA A 550 -34.05 16.88 -21.25
C ALA A 550 -33.73 18.01 -20.25
N THR A 551 -32.82 17.77 -19.32
CA THR A 551 -32.32 18.77 -18.37
C THR A 551 -31.31 19.70 -19.03
N ASN A 552 -31.27 20.94 -18.57
CA ASN A 552 -30.25 21.90 -18.96
C ASN A 552 -29.63 22.46 -17.69
N PHE A 553 -28.43 21.98 -17.35
CA PHE A 553 -27.77 22.38 -16.12
C PHE A 553 -27.45 23.88 -16.13
N VAL A 554 -27.88 24.56 -15.09
CA VAL A 554 -27.68 25.99 -14.85
C VAL A 554 -27.36 26.23 -13.37
N GLY A 555 -26.86 27.40 -13.06
CA GLY A 555 -26.55 27.85 -11.72
C GLY A 555 -27.75 28.62 -11.22
N GLN A 556 -28.38 28.18 -10.14
CA GLN A 556 -29.47 28.89 -9.48
C GLN A 556 -29.04 29.28 -8.08
N LEU A 557 -29.76 30.20 -7.43
CA LEU A 557 -29.51 30.45 -6.01
C LEU A 557 -29.63 29.14 -5.23
N CYS A 558 -28.68 28.90 -4.33
CA CYS A 558 -28.65 27.68 -3.52
C CYS A 558 -29.91 27.60 -2.65
N ASP A 559 -30.78 26.64 -2.98
CA ASP A 559 -32.02 26.38 -2.28
C ASP A 559 -32.10 24.89 -1.86
N PRO A 560 -32.03 24.59 -0.54
CA PRO A 560 -32.03 23.22 -0.03
C PRO A 560 -33.40 22.53 -0.18
N ASP A 561 -34.43 23.25 -0.60
CA ASP A 561 -35.75 22.70 -0.90
C ASP A 561 -36.01 22.58 -2.41
N SER A 562 -35.09 23.08 -3.25
CA SER A 562 -35.17 22.91 -4.70
C SER A 562 -34.92 21.45 -5.08
N PRO A 563 -35.89 20.77 -5.72
CA PRO A 563 -35.70 19.37 -6.10
C PRO A 563 -34.62 19.17 -7.18
N ASN A 564 -34.20 20.25 -7.85
CA ASN A 564 -33.26 20.22 -8.96
C ASN A 564 -31.79 20.39 -8.53
N GLN A 565 -31.54 20.71 -7.26
CA GLN A 565 -30.20 21.04 -6.74
C GLN A 565 -29.62 19.99 -5.79
N ILE A 566 -30.39 18.94 -5.50
CA ILE A 566 -30.06 17.96 -4.46
C ILE A 566 -29.61 16.66 -5.11
N PHE A 567 -28.38 16.25 -4.78
CA PHE A 567 -27.74 15.07 -5.33
C PHE A 567 -27.26 14.12 -4.23
N LYS A 568 -27.09 12.84 -4.57
CA LYS A 568 -26.33 11.86 -3.79
C LYS A 568 -25.17 11.36 -4.62
N TYR A 569 -24.00 11.23 -4.00
CA TYR A 569 -22.82 10.71 -4.67
C TYR A 569 -22.55 9.27 -4.27
N ASN A 570 -22.36 8.40 -5.25
CA ASN A 570 -21.97 7.02 -5.04
C ASN A 570 -20.48 6.86 -5.34
N LEU A 571 -19.68 6.59 -4.31
CA LEU A 571 -18.22 6.44 -4.46
C LEU A 571 -17.82 5.26 -5.37
N GLN A 572 -18.58 4.16 -5.38
CA GLN A 572 -18.23 2.97 -6.16
C GLN A 572 -18.48 3.17 -7.66
N THR A 573 -19.56 3.88 -8.01
CA THR A 573 -19.96 4.14 -9.40
C THR A 573 -19.43 5.49 -9.91
N ARG A 574 -19.03 6.39 -9.01
CA ARG A 574 -18.59 7.78 -9.26
C ARG A 574 -19.68 8.68 -9.83
N GLU A 575 -20.94 8.33 -9.56
CA GLU A 575 -22.10 9.00 -10.11
C GLU A 575 -22.72 9.96 -9.10
N PHE A 576 -23.21 11.10 -9.60
CA PHE A 576 -24.08 12.01 -8.88
C PHE A 576 -25.53 11.76 -9.32
N GLU A 577 -26.33 11.12 -8.49
CA GLU A 577 -27.75 10.87 -8.74
C GLU A 577 -28.60 12.03 -8.21
N ASN A 578 -29.56 12.52 -9.00
CA ASN A 578 -30.53 13.51 -8.50
C ASN A 578 -31.54 12.83 -7.56
N VAL A 579 -31.68 13.37 -6.34
CA VAL A 579 -32.54 12.77 -5.29
C VAL A 579 -34.03 12.77 -5.66
N ASN A 580 -34.50 13.77 -6.40
CA ASN A 580 -35.89 13.90 -6.84
C ASN A 580 -36.17 13.30 -8.20
N LYS A 581 -35.13 12.84 -8.91
CA LYS A 581 -35.23 12.14 -10.18
C LYS A 581 -34.44 10.82 -10.12
N PRO A 582 -34.88 9.85 -9.29
CA PRO A 582 -34.13 8.62 -9.06
C PRO A 582 -33.85 7.85 -10.36
N GLY A 583 -32.65 7.32 -10.48
CA GLY A 583 -32.14 6.67 -11.69
C GLY A 583 -31.65 7.63 -12.77
N LEU A 584 -31.60 8.94 -12.51
CA LEU A 584 -30.95 9.92 -13.37
C LEU A 584 -29.71 10.53 -12.71
N CYS A 585 -28.58 10.43 -13.41
CA CYS A 585 -27.25 10.83 -12.95
C CYS A 585 -26.67 11.95 -13.82
N ILE A 586 -25.83 12.81 -13.24
CA ILE A 586 -25.07 13.81 -13.99
C ILE A 586 -24.21 13.11 -15.03
N ASP A 587 -24.40 13.48 -16.30
CA ASP A 587 -23.68 13.01 -17.48
C ASP A 587 -23.07 14.22 -18.18
N ASP A 588 -21.80 14.13 -18.53
CA ASP A 588 -21.07 15.23 -19.16
C ASP A 588 -21.37 15.45 -20.67
N GLY A 589 -22.24 14.62 -21.24
CA GLY A 589 -22.68 14.69 -22.62
C GLY A 589 -21.74 14.07 -23.66
N GLY A 590 -20.65 13.43 -23.22
CA GLY A 590 -19.86 12.51 -24.05
C GLY A 590 -18.73 13.11 -24.88
N SER A 591 -18.54 14.43 -24.88
CA SER A 591 -17.41 15.05 -25.60
C SER A 591 -16.07 14.70 -24.94
N TRP A 592 -15.05 14.51 -25.78
CA TRP A 592 -13.63 14.39 -25.39
C TRP A 592 -12.86 15.71 -25.56
N LYS A 593 -13.56 16.79 -25.93
CA LYS A 593 -13.02 18.14 -26.13
C LYS A 593 -13.68 19.10 -25.16
N ALA A 594 -12.87 20.03 -24.64
CA ALA A 594 -13.34 21.16 -23.84
C ALA A 594 -14.49 21.91 -24.56
N GLY A 595 -15.60 22.11 -23.85
CA GLY A 595 -16.81 22.79 -24.33
C GLY A 595 -17.59 22.04 -25.41
N GLY A 596 -17.25 20.79 -25.73
CA GLY A 596 -17.85 20.09 -26.88
C GLY A 596 -19.22 19.45 -26.62
N SER A 597 -19.65 19.33 -25.36
CA SER A 597 -20.98 18.87 -24.96
C SER A 597 -21.43 19.55 -23.67
N GLN A 598 -22.75 19.70 -23.52
CA GLN A 598 -23.37 20.19 -22.30
C GLN A 598 -23.68 19.04 -21.35
N ALA A 599 -23.47 19.28 -20.07
CA ALA A 599 -23.87 18.36 -19.02
C ALA A 599 -25.40 18.29 -18.90
N HIS A 600 -25.92 17.09 -18.67
CA HIS A 600 -27.34 16.81 -18.50
C HIS A 600 -27.52 15.60 -17.60
N LEU A 601 -28.76 15.31 -17.21
CA LEU A 601 -29.12 14.09 -16.50
C LEU A 601 -29.39 12.99 -17.51
N TRP A 602 -28.77 11.83 -17.31
CA TRP A 602 -28.99 10.64 -18.12
C TRP A 602 -29.26 9.43 -17.23
N TYR A 603 -29.76 8.33 -17.79
CA TYR A 603 -29.96 7.09 -17.03
C TYR A 603 -28.66 6.67 -16.36
N CYS A 604 -28.67 6.49 -15.04
CA CYS A 604 -27.51 6.02 -14.29
C CYS A 604 -27.06 4.66 -14.85
N ASP A 605 -25.81 4.58 -15.25
CA ASP A 605 -25.16 3.34 -15.69
C ASP A 605 -23.71 3.36 -15.20
N PRO A 606 -23.34 2.48 -14.25
CA PRO A 606 -21.98 2.42 -13.71
C PRO A 606 -20.89 2.22 -14.77
N ASN A 607 -21.24 1.75 -15.97
CA ASN A 607 -20.32 1.54 -17.09
C ASN A 607 -20.26 2.74 -18.04
N ASN A 608 -21.15 3.73 -17.90
CA ASN A 608 -21.13 4.95 -18.68
C ASN A 608 -20.08 5.91 -18.13
N GLN A 609 -18.94 5.94 -18.82
CA GLN A 609 -17.78 6.78 -18.47
C GLN A 609 -18.08 8.29 -18.45
N ASN A 610 -19.16 8.73 -19.11
CA ASN A 610 -19.56 10.13 -19.12
C ASN A 610 -20.21 10.59 -17.82
N GLN A 611 -20.57 9.64 -16.94
CA GLN A 611 -21.21 9.91 -15.64
C GLN A 611 -20.23 9.87 -14.48
N TRP A 612 -18.97 9.56 -14.76
CA TRP A 612 -17.94 9.50 -13.73
C TRP A 612 -17.41 10.92 -13.49
N LEU A 613 -17.71 11.46 -12.32
CA LEU A 613 -17.17 12.75 -11.86
C LEU A 613 -16.51 12.54 -10.50
N VAL A 614 -15.24 12.90 -10.39
CA VAL A 614 -14.43 12.67 -9.21
C VAL A 614 -13.96 14.02 -8.67
N LEU A 615 -14.11 14.22 -7.36
CA LEU A 615 -13.65 15.43 -6.67
C LEU A 615 -12.15 15.32 -6.39
N ASP A 616 -11.39 16.28 -6.92
CA ASP A 616 -10.07 16.62 -6.39
C ASP A 616 -10.29 17.48 -5.13
N GLU A 617 -9.86 16.98 -3.98
CA GLU A 617 -10.10 17.65 -2.70
C GLU A 617 -9.22 18.90 -2.49
N ASP A 618 -8.04 18.94 -3.11
CA ASP A 618 -7.09 20.04 -2.94
C ASP A 618 -7.54 21.25 -3.77
N THR A 619 -8.04 21.00 -4.99
CA THR A 619 -8.53 22.04 -5.87
C THR A 619 -10.04 22.26 -5.75
N LEU A 620 -10.81 21.29 -5.24
CA LEU A 620 -12.28 21.27 -5.28
C LEU A 620 -12.86 21.22 -6.70
N MET A 621 -12.12 20.69 -7.67
CA MET A 621 -12.62 20.47 -9.02
C MET A 621 -13.25 19.10 -9.16
N LEU A 622 -14.36 19.02 -9.91
CA LEU A 622 -14.95 17.76 -10.34
C LEU A 622 -14.43 17.44 -11.74
N HIS A 623 -13.67 16.36 -11.89
CA HIS A 623 -13.09 15.98 -13.18
C HIS A 623 -13.62 14.63 -13.66
N ASN A 624 -13.66 14.43 -14.99
CA ASN A 624 -13.95 13.11 -15.52
C ASN A 624 -12.64 12.29 -15.57
N PRO A 625 -12.55 11.16 -14.84
CA PRO A 625 -11.35 10.33 -14.79
C PRO A 625 -10.94 9.71 -16.13
N MET A 626 -11.88 9.50 -17.05
CA MET A 626 -11.60 8.96 -18.38
C MET A 626 -11.14 10.01 -19.38
N LYS A 627 -11.33 11.29 -19.09
CA LYS A 627 -11.05 12.41 -20.00
C LYS A 627 -9.96 13.29 -19.41
N PRO A 628 -8.68 13.06 -19.79
CA PRO A 628 -7.55 13.75 -19.19
C PRO A 628 -7.70 15.27 -19.28
N ASN A 629 -7.42 15.96 -18.17
CA ASN A 629 -7.47 17.42 -18.06
C ASN A 629 -8.85 18.06 -18.33
N LEU A 630 -9.96 17.33 -18.18
CA LEU A 630 -11.30 17.88 -18.32
C LEU A 630 -12.06 17.93 -16.99
N CYS A 631 -12.46 19.13 -16.59
CA CYS A 631 -13.16 19.46 -15.35
C CYS A 631 -14.53 20.08 -15.63
N LEU A 632 -15.50 19.82 -14.75
CA LEU A 632 -16.82 20.44 -14.78
C LEU A 632 -16.67 21.95 -14.64
N ASP A 633 -17.26 22.67 -15.57
CA ASP A 633 -17.11 24.11 -15.74
C ASP A 633 -18.50 24.70 -16.01
N ASP A 634 -18.88 25.74 -15.29
CA ASP A 634 -20.19 26.35 -15.44
C ASP A 634 -20.27 27.43 -16.55
N GLY A 635 -19.23 27.58 -17.35
CA GLY A 635 -19.21 28.51 -18.48
C GLY A 635 -19.09 29.98 -18.09
N GLY A 636 -18.90 30.32 -16.81
CA GLY A 636 -18.54 31.66 -16.35
C GLY A 636 -19.70 32.62 -16.06
N GLY A 637 -20.96 32.20 -16.21
CA GLY A 637 -22.13 33.04 -15.91
C GLY A 637 -22.22 33.49 -14.45
N THR A 638 -22.56 34.74 -14.15
CA THR A 638 -22.51 35.28 -12.77
C THR A 638 -23.87 35.49 -12.11
N PHE A 639 -24.96 35.23 -12.82
CA PHE A 639 -26.33 35.43 -12.35
C PHE A 639 -27.15 34.13 -12.47
N PRO A 640 -28.24 33.97 -11.70
CA PRO A 640 -29.08 32.79 -11.76
C PRO A 640 -29.60 32.50 -13.18
N GLY A 641 -29.46 31.25 -13.63
CA GLY A 641 -29.79 30.82 -15.00
C GLY A 641 -28.78 31.23 -16.08
N GLY A 642 -27.74 32.00 -15.75
CA GLY A 642 -26.77 32.52 -16.70
C GLY A 642 -25.57 31.62 -16.99
N THR A 643 -25.44 30.50 -16.26
CA THR A 643 -24.34 29.53 -16.46
C THR A 643 -24.74 28.45 -17.47
N ASN A 644 -23.75 27.72 -17.96
CA ASN A 644 -23.93 26.58 -18.84
C ASN A 644 -22.86 25.53 -18.50
N PHE A 645 -23.28 24.37 -18.01
CA PHE A 645 -22.34 23.36 -17.55
C PHE A 645 -21.80 22.52 -18.71
N VAL A 646 -20.47 22.47 -18.79
CA VAL A 646 -19.70 21.69 -19.78
C VAL A 646 -18.49 21.07 -19.07
N LEU A 647 -17.77 20.19 -19.76
CA LEU A 647 -16.37 19.93 -19.39
C LEU A 647 -15.44 20.89 -20.11
N SER A 648 -14.50 21.50 -19.39
CA SER A 648 -13.47 22.39 -19.92
C SER A 648 -12.08 21.97 -19.43
N ASN A 649 -11.02 22.56 -19.99
CA ASN A 649 -9.67 22.30 -19.50
C ASN A 649 -9.56 22.71 -18.03
N CYS A 650 -9.12 21.80 -17.18
CA CYS A 650 -8.89 22.08 -15.76
C CYS A 650 -7.88 23.22 -15.58
N GLY A 651 -8.17 24.17 -14.69
CA GLY A 651 -7.24 25.26 -14.37
C GLY A 651 -7.44 25.81 -12.97
N ASP A 652 -6.40 25.73 -12.14
CA ASP A 652 -6.44 26.01 -10.69
C ASP A 652 -6.89 27.44 -10.32
N ASP A 653 -6.78 28.37 -11.26
CA ASP A 653 -7.18 29.78 -11.08
C ASP A 653 -8.59 30.08 -11.65
N SER A 654 -9.35 29.07 -12.06
CA SER A 654 -10.64 29.23 -12.76
C SER A 654 -11.82 29.05 -11.81
N PRO A 655 -12.30 30.09 -11.09
CA PRO A 655 -13.29 29.95 -10.01
C PRO A 655 -14.58 29.22 -10.41
N ASN A 656 -14.94 29.26 -11.70
CA ASN A 656 -16.05 28.55 -12.33
C ASN A 656 -15.90 27.01 -12.41
N GLN A 657 -14.76 26.46 -11.99
CA GLN A 657 -14.47 25.02 -11.98
C GLN A 657 -14.39 24.43 -10.57
N HIS A 658 -14.49 25.26 -9.52
CA HIS A 658 -14.33 24.84 -8.13
C HIS A 658 -15.69 24.78 -7.43
N PHE A 659 -15.96 23.67 -6.75
CA PHE A 659 -17.25 23.38 -6.14
C PHE A 659 -17.12 23.10 -4.65
N GLU A 660 -17.79 23.90 -3.84
CA GLU A 660 -18.02 23.61 -2.43
C GLU A 660 -19.11 22.55 -2.30
N ILE A 661 -18.78 21.45 -1.62
CA ILE A 661 -19.73 20.38 -1.33
C ILE A 661 -20.47 20.72 -0.04
N LEU A 662 -21.76 20.99 -0.15
CA LEU A 662 -22.61 21.35 0.98
C LEU A 662 -23.47 20.15 1.38
N SER A 663 -23.42 19.76 2.65
CA SER A 663 -24.43 18.86 3.22
C SER A 663 -25.77 19.60 3.25
N ARG A 664 -26.82 19.00 2.69
CA ARG A 664 -28.17 19.58 2.70
C ARG A 664 -28.62 19.85 4.13
N THR A 665 -28.40 18.89 5.03
CA THR A 665 -28.75 19.00 6.45
C THR A 665 -28.02 20.16 7.12
N ASP A 666 -26.69 20.22 6.96
CA ASP A 666 -25.88 21.27 7.59
C ASP A 666 -26.22 22.65 7.02
N PHE A 667 -26.55 22.73 5.73
CA PHE A 667 -26.99 23.96 5.09
C PHE A 667 -28.33 24.46 5.67
N VAL A 668 -29.31 23.55 5.82
CA VAL A 668 -30.61 23.86 6.45
C VAL A 668 -30.42 24.30 7.91
N GLU A 669 -29.57 23.61 8.68
CA GLU A 669 -29.28 23.96 10.07
C GLU A 669 -28.54 25.30 10.19
N ALA A 670 -27.56 25.58 9.33
CA ALA A 670 -26.85 26.84 9.29
C ALA A 670 -27.79 28.00 8.92
N ARG A 671 -28.68 27.80 7.94
CA ARG A 671 -29.73 28.75 7.57
C ARG A 671 -30.66 29.03 8.76
N ARG A 672 -31.12 27.97 9.44
CA ARG A 672 -31.95 28.07 10.66
C ARG A 672 -31.26 28.85 11.77
N LYS A 673 -30.01 28.52 12.08
CA LYS A 673 -29.23 29.20 13.12
C LYS A 673 -29.05 30.69 12.81
N LYS A 674 -28.71 31.04 11.56
CA LYS A 674 -28.59 32.43 11.12
C LYS A 674 -29.88 33.22 11.32
N ARG A 675 -31.06 32.59 11.16
CA ARG A 675 -32.36 33.21 11.43
C ARG A 675 -32.59 33.45 12.92
N ILE A 676 -32.34 32.44 13.75
CA ILE A 676 -32.43 32.56 15.21
C ILE A 676 -31.52 33.70 15.71
N ASP A 677 -30.27 33.74 15.27
CA ASP A 677 -29.29 34.77 15.65
C ASP A 677 -29.70 36.18 15.18
N ALA A 678 -30.43 36.27 14.07
CA ALA A 678 -31.00 37.52 13.56
C ALA A 678 -32.27 37.98 14.33
N GLY A 679 -32.65 37.28 15.41
CA GLY A 679 -33.87 37.56 16.18
C GLY A 679 -35.15 37.32 15.37
N ILE A 680 -35.05 36.51 14.32
CA ILE A 680 -36.17 36.11 13.48
C ILE A 680 -36.79 34.88 14.16
N ASP A 681 -38.01 35.04 14.65
CA ASP A 681 -38.89 33.93 15.04
C ASP A 681 -39.22 33.17 13.74
N ASP A 682 -38.41 32.15 13.44
CA ASP A 682 -38.37 31.47 12.15
C ASP A 682 -39.35 30.31 12.07
N ASP A 683 -40.52 30.50 12.67
CA ASP A 683 -41.60 29.54 12.66
C ASP A 683 -42.25 29.57 11.25
N ILE A 684 -41.49 29.24 10.21
CA ILE A 684 -42.04 28.86 8.90
C ILE A 684 -42.96 27.66 9.04
N ASN A 685 -42.73 26.86 10.08
CA ASN A 685 -43.69 25.88 10.57
C ASN A 685 -45.01 26.55 11.00
N LEU A 686 -45.00 27.70 11.68
CA LEU A 686 -46.21 28.50 11.95
C LEU A 686 -46.87 28.98 10.66
N LEU A 687 -46.09 29.49 9.69
CA LEU A 687 -46.65 29.91 8.40
C LEU A 687 -47.36 28.73 7.71
N ASN A 688 -46.71 27.57 7.63
CA ASN A 688 -47.24 26.36 6.99
C ASN A 688 -48.18 25.53 7.89
N SER A 689 -48.39 25.91 9.16
CA SER A 689 -49.19 25.14 10.12
C SER A 689 -50.70 25.24 9.89
N GLY A 690 -51.14 26.20 9.07
CA GLY A 690 -52.55 26.58 8.95
C GLY A 690 -53.10 27.32 10.18
N GLN A 691 -52.26 27.63 11.18
CA GLN A 691 -52.66 28.43 12.32
C GLN A 691 -52.95 29.88 11.91
N LYS A 692 -53.68 30.56 12.79
CA LYS A 692 -53.95 32.00 12.68
C LYS A 692 -52.65 32.77 12.96
N LEU A 693 -52.25 33.61 12.03
CA LEU A 693 -51.01 34.37 12.08
C LEU A 693 -51.26 35.87 11.84
N MET A 694 -50.32 36.69 12.31
CA MET A 694 -50.25 38.12 12.01
C MET A 694 -48.92 38.39 11.32
N LEU A 695 -48.94 39.20 10.26
CA LEU A 695 -47.74 39.55 9.50
C LEU A 695 -47.16 40.85 10.06
N ARG A 696 -46.05 40.78 10.82
CA ARG A 696 -45.35 41.95 11.36
C ARG A 696 -44.36 42.51 10.35
N VAL A 697 -44.39 43.82 10.12
CA VAL A 697 -43.51 44.50 9.15
C VAL A 697 -42.13 44.72 9.77
N ARG A 698 -41.10 44.12 9.15
CA ARG A 698 -39.71 44.24 9.58
C ARG A 698 -39.21 45.68 9.46
N GLY A 699 -38.40 46.11 10.43
CA GLY A 699 -37.83 47.47 10.47
C GLY A 699 -38.80 48.56 10.92
N LYS A 700 -40.05 48.21 11.26
CA LYS A 700 -41.04 49.12 11.84
C LYS A 700 -41.38 48.71 13.27
N ASN A 701 -41.57 49.70 14.14
CA ASN A 701 -41.85 49.47 15.56
C ASN A 701 -43.26 48.89 15.78
N ASN A 702 -43.35 47.57 15.88
CA ASN A 702 -44.55 46.81 16.22
C ASN A 702 -45.77 47.09 15.32
N LEU A 703 -45.54 47.20 14.01
CA LEU A 703 -46.61 47.34 13.02
C LEU A 703 -46.88 46.02 12.30
N CYS A 704 -48.15 45.68 12.14
CA CYS A 704 -48.64 44.50 11.45
C CYS A 704 -49.50 44.91 10.24
N VAL A 705 -49.54 44.02 9.26
CA VAL A 705 -50.39 44.12 8.07
C VAL A 705 -51.86 44.04 8.52
N ASP A 706 -52.65 45.04 8.13
CA ASP A 706 -54.08 45.14 8.38
C ASP A 706 -54.80 45.34 7.05
N ASP A 707 -55.85 44.56 6.77
CA ASP A 707 -56.58 44.64 5.50
C ASP A 707 -57.46 45.91 5.34
N GLY A 708 -57.51 46.77 6.36
CA GLY A 708 -58.23 48.05 6.30
C GLY A 708 -59.75 47.93 6.41
N GLY A 709 -60.29 46.71 6.56
CA GLY A 709 -61.68 46.46 6.96
C GLY A 709 -62.74 46.37 5.85
N GLY A 710 -62.38 46.55 4.58
CA GLY A 710 -63.29 46.40 3.43
C GLY A 710 -63.82 44.96 3.28
N ARG A 711 -65.10 44.76 2.97
CA ARG A 711 -65.75 43.42 2.99
C ARG A 711 -66.07 42.81 1.62
N SER A 712 -65.69 43.47 0.53
CA SER A 712 -65.93 43.02 -0.85
C SER A 712 -64.64 43.06 -1.66
N ASN A 713 -64.63 42.37 -2.80
CA ASN A 713 -63.49 42.33 -3.73
C ASN A 713 -62.95 43.73 -4.01
N GLY A 714 -61.65 43.93 -3.74
CA GLY A 714 -60.94 45.19 -3.98
C GLY A 714 -61.31 46.37 -3.07
N ALA A 715 -62.21 46.19 -2.08
CA ALA A 715 -62.59 47.27 -1.16
C ALA A 715 -61.63 47.45 0.01
N THR A 716 -60.72 46.50 0.24
CA THR A 716 -59.67 46.57 1.26
C THR A 716 -58.52 47.44 0.83
N LYS A 717 -57.86 48.07 1.79
CA LYS A 717 -56.62 48.82 1.58
C LYS A 717 -55.64 48.36 2.64
N PHE A 718 -54.66 47.56 2.24
CA PHE A 718 -53.65 47.09 3.17
C PHE A 718 -52.89 48.28 3.76
N VAL A 719 -52.81 48.31 5.08
CA VAL A 719 -52.14 49.37 5.84
C VAL A 719 -51.36 48.77 7.00
N ASP A 720 -50.30 49.47 7.41
CA ASP A 720 -49.56 49.13 8.62
C ASP A 720 -50.27 49.71 9.84
N ARG A 721 -50.65 48.84 10.79
CA ARG A 721 -51.29 49.22 12.05
C ARG A 721 -50.51 48.63 13.22
N THR A 722 -50.57 49.24 14.40
CA THR A 722 -50.00 48.61 15.60
C THR A 722 -50.54 47.19 15.75
N CYS A 723 -49.64 46.23 15.94
CA CYS A 723 -50.01 44.83 16.09
C CYS A 723 -50.98 44.66 17.27
N ASN A 724 -52.18 44.20 16.98
CA ASN A 724 -53.24 43.90 17.94
C ASN A 724 -53.85 42.53 17.62
N PRO A 725 -53.58 41.48 18.43
CA PRO A 725 -54.09 40.13 18.17
C PRO A 725 -55.62 40.01 18.27
N SER A 726 -56.26 40.99 18.91
CA SER A 726 -57.73 41.09 18.95
C SER A 726 -58.33 41.79 17.73
N SER A 727 -57.50 42.35 16.83
CA SER A 727 -57.97 42.96 15.57
C SER A 727 -58.19 41.88 14.51
N PRO A 728 -59.43 41.58 14.11
CA PRO A 728 -59.69 40.51 13.17
C PRO A 728 -59.20 40.83 11.74
N ASN A 729 -58.88 42.09 11.44
CA ASN A 729 -58.35 42.52 10.14
C ASN A 729 -56.83 42.31 10.00
N GLN A 730 -56.15 41.93 11.08
CA GLN A 730 -54.70 41.66 11.09
C GLN A 730 -54.38 40.17 11.09
N VAL A 731 -55.41 39.32 11.11
CA VAL A 731 -55.28 37.87 11.33
C VAL A 731 -55.60 37.12 10.04
N PHE A 732 -54.63 36.34 9.59
CA PHE A 732 -54.68 35.55 8.38
C PHE A 732 -54.42 34.08 8.69
N THR A 733 -54.75 33.18 7.77
CA THR A 733 -54.15 31.85 7.68
C THR A 733 -53.41 31.74 6.36
N TYR A 734 -52.42 30.87 6.29
CA TYR A 734 -51.70 30.59 5.05
C TYR A 734 -51.92 29.15 4.63
N ASP A 735 -52.19 28.94 3.35
CA ASP A 735 -52.38 27.63 2.75
C ASP A 735 -51.19 27.33 1.83
N ALA A 736 -50.24 26.55 2.32
CA ALA A 736 -49.02 26.21 1.61
C ALA A 736 -49.24 25.47 0.28
N LYS A 737 -50.39 24.81 0.09
CA LYS A 737 -50.70 24.09 -1.16
C LYS A 737 -51.15 25.02 -2.27
N THR A 738 -51.74 26.16 -1.91
CA THR A 738 -52.27 27.15 -2.86
C THR A 738 -51.48 28.45 -2.85
N HIS A 739 -50.51 28.58 -1.95
CA HIS A 739 -49.70 29.79 -1.71
C HIS A 739 -50.52 31.03 -1.34
N GLN A 740 -51.72 30.83 -0.76
CA GLN A 740 -52.67 31.90 -0.48
C GLN A 740 -52.69 32.30 1.00
N PHE A 741 -52.65 33.61 1.28
CA PHE A 741 -53.06 34.17 2.57
C PHE A 741 -54.55 34.42 2.58
N LYS A 742 -55.27 33.73 3.47
CA LYS A 742 -56.73 33.82 3.62
C LYS A 742 -57.08 34.69 4.81
N SER A 743 -58.01 35.64 4.62
CA SER A 743 -58.51 36.44 5.75
C SER A 743 -59.32 35.57 6.70
N VAL A 744 -59.00 35.59 7.99
CA VAL A 744 -59.77 34.86 9.00
C VAL A 744 -61.14 35.51 9.23
N ASN A 745 -61.23 36.84 9.06
CA ASN A 745 -62.43 37.61 9.29
C ASN A 745 -63.35 37.70 8.06
N LYS A 746 -62.82 37.42 6.86
CA LYS A 746 -63.55 37.52 5.59
C LYS A 746 -63.39 36.21 4.83
N PRO A 747 -64.13 35.15 5.21
CA PRO A 747 -64.03 33.84 4.58
C PRO A 747 -64.25 33.94 3.06
N GLY A 748 -63.38 33.29 2.30
CA GLY A 748 -63.41 33.32 0.84
C GLY A 748 -62.62 34.48 0.20
N LEU A 749 -62.04 35.38 0.99
CA LEU A 749 -61.15 36.43 0.48
C LEU A 749 -59.66 36.16 0.81
N CYS A 750 -58.83 36.31 -0.21
CA CYS A 750 -57.39 36.07 -0.21
C CYS A 750 -56.62 37.34 -0.53
N MET A 751 -55.41 37.48 0.01
CA MET A 751 -54.47 38.52 -0.40
C MET A 751 -54.20 38.40 -1.90
N ASP A 752 -54.22 39.52 -2.60
CA ASP A 752 -54.06 39.66 -4.05
C ASP A 752 -53.24 40.91 -4.31
N ASP A 753 -52.20 40.82 -5.14
CA ASP A 753 -51.30 41.93 -5.41
C ASP A 753 -51.86 42.97 -6.40
N GLY A 754 -53.05 42.75 -6.97
CA GLY A 754 -53.70 43.64 -7.93
C GLY A 754 -53.24 43.44 -9.39
N GLY A 755 -52.31 42.53 -9.65
CA GLY A 755 -52.00 42.01 -11.00
C GLY A 755 -51.24 42.93 -11.95
N SER A 756 -50.60 44.00 -11.46
CA SER A 756 -49.81 44.89 -12.31
C SER A 756 -48.32 44.54 -12.28
N LEU A 757 -47.69 44.58 -13.45
CA LEU A 757 -46.25 44.33 -13.64
C LEU A 757 -45.36 45.53 -13.24
N GLY A 758 -45.95 46.70 -12.97
CA GLY A 758 -45.21 47.91 -12.59
C GLY A 758 -45.11 48.10 -11.08
N SER A 759 -43.89 48.25 -10.54
CA SER A 759 -43.67 48.55 -9.12
C SER A 759 -44.49 49.77 -8.66
N GLY A 760 -45.34 49.57 -7.64
CA GLY A 760 -46.15 50.63 -7.03
C GLY A 760 -47.34 51.14 -7.86
N SER A 761 -47.65 50.49 -8.98
CA SER A 761 -48.74 50.90 -9.88
C SER A 761 -50.13 50.47 -9.43
N VAL A 762 -50.21 49.46 -8.55
CA VAL A 762 -51.44 48.98 -7.90
C VAL A 762 -51.18 48.72 -6.43
N GLN A 763 -52.24 48.77 -5.62
CA GLN A 763 -52.20 48.44 -4.20
C GLN A 763 -52.65 46.99 -4.01
N ALA A 764 -51.99 46.28 -3.10
CA ALA A 764 -52.47 44.98 -2.65
C ALA A 764 -53.89 45.12 -2.06
N GLN A 765 -54.69 44.07 -2.23
CA GLN A 765 -56.10 44.02 -1.85
C GLN A 765 -56.49 42.60 -1.46
N LEU A 766 -57.69 42.46 -0.89
CA LEU A 766 -58.37 41.18 -0.76
C LEU A 766 -59.27 40.98 -1.96
N TRP A 767 -59.19 39.78 -2.52
CA TRP A 767 -59.99 39.34 -3.65
C TRP A 767 -60.54 37.93 -3.41
N GLU A 768 -61.53 37.51 -4.18
CA GLU A 768 -62.04 36.15 -4.09
C GLU A 768 -60.91 35.13 -4.28
N CYS A 769 -60.82 34.18 -3.36
CA CYS A 769 -59.77 33.15 -3.37
C CYS A 769 -59.93 32.25 -4.60
N ASP A 770 -58.95 32.28 -5.50
CA ASP A 770 -58.84 31.36 -6.64
C ASP A 770 -57.44 30.75 -6.67
N PRO A 771 -57.29 29.43 -6.42
CA PRO A 771 -55.99 28.75 -6.45
C PRO A 771 -55.24 28.90 -7.78
N ASN A 772 -55.91 29.23 -8.88
CA ASN A 772 -55.29 29.44 -10.19
C ASN A 772 -54.92 30.90 -10.45
N ASN A 773 -55.32 31.83 -9.59
CA ASN A 773 -54.98 33.24 -9.72
C ASN A 773 -53.56 33.49 -9.19
N ARG A 774 -52.63 33.68 -10.14
CA ARG A 774 -51.21 33.93 -9.88
C ARG A 774 -50.95 35.17 -9.02
N ASN A 775 -51.86 36.16 -9.05
CA ASN A 775 -51.77 37.38 -8.24
C ASN A 775 -51.93 37.10 -6.72
N GLN A 776 -52.36 35.88 -6.37
CA GLN A 776 -52.61 35.43 -5.00
C GLN A 776 -51.56 34.45 -4.49
N TRP A 777 -50.53 34.15 -5.29
CA TRP A 777 -49.47 33.22 -4.92
C TRP A 777 -48.34 33.96 -4.24
N PHE A 778 -48.37 33.97 -2.91
CA PHE A 778 -47.34 34.60 -2.11
C PHE A 778 -46.44 33.54 -1.50
N VAL A 779 -45.14 33.69 -1.70
CA VAL A 779 -44.13 32.90 -1.00
C VAL A 779 -43.26 33.82 -0.16
N LEU A 780 -42.84 33.31 0.99
CA LEU A 780 -41.85 33.99 1.81
C LEU A 780 -40.46 33.62 1.27
N ASP A 781 -39.73 34.62 0.77
CA ASP A 781 -38.31 34.46 0.51
C ASP A 781 -37.59 34.35 1.85
N GLU A 782 -37.09 33.16 2.19
CA GLU A 782 -36.47 32.93 3.50
C GLU A 782 -35.02 33.46 3.60
N GLU A 783 -34.43 34.01 2.54
CA GLU A 783 -33.12 34.68 2.64
C GLU A 783 -33.27 36.12 3.13
N ASN A 784 -34.24 36.86 2.58
CA ASN A 784 -34.45 38.29 2.90
C ASN A 784 -35.72 38.56 3.73
N MET A 785 -36.54 37.54 3.96
CA MET A 785 -37.84 37.58 4.64
C MET A 785 -38.87 38.48 3.94
N MET A 786 -38.76 38.60 2.61
CA MET A 786 -39.74 39.31 1.80
C MET A 786 -40.86 38.37 1.39
N LEU A 787 -42.09 38.80 1.65
CA LEU A 787 -43.23 38.20 0.98
C LEU A 787 -43.21 38.67 -0.48
N ARG A 788 -43.06 37.73 -1.41
CA ARG A 788 -43.06 38.02 -2.85
C ARG A 788 -44.15 37.24 -3.56
N ASN A 789 -44.64 37.77 -4.67
CA ASN A 789 -45.39 36.97 -5.61
C ASN A 789 -44.48 35.86 -6.17
N LEU A 790 -45.03 34.66 -6.35
CA LEU A 790 -44.31 33.51 -6.89
C LEU A 790 -43.93 33.69 -8.38
N VAL A 791 -44.65 34.56 -9.10
CA VAL A 791 -44.60 34.72 -10.57
C VAL A 791 -43.86 35.97 -11.00
#